data_AF-A0A2N2DN58-F1
#
_entry.id   AF-A0A2N2DN58-F1
#
_cell.length_a   1.000
_cell.length_b   1.000
_cell.length_c   1.000
_cell.angle_alpha   90.00
_cell.angle_beta   90.00
_cell.angle_gamma   90.00
#
_symmetry.space_group_name_H-M   'P 1'
#
loop_
_entity.id
_entity.type
_entity.pdbx_description
1 polymer ?
#
loop_
_entity_poly.entity_id
_entity_poly.type
_entity_poly.pdbx_seq_one_letter_code
_entity_poly.pdbx_strand_id
1 'polypeptide(L)'
;MSDAVRRIYVEKRRGFDIEARDLFQDLKENLRIHGLKEARIVNRYDISGISEGEYAMAWNLIFSEPPLDYVFDEELPVSPEDKVFAVEYLPGQFDQRADSAAQCVQILTQKEQPLVQTARVIVLKGDISDEDLAKIKNYCINPVESREASLVKPETLEMETVVPEDVAFLAGFTSMSPKELHSLLEDLGLAMSLEDLVFCQQYFRDSEKRNPTITEIRVLDTYWSDHCRHTTFMSDIEEVKIEEGRFTAPVKTAFREYLASREYLYGEEQKGRKICLMDIALIGMKELKKRGKLTDLDESDEINACSIIVTAEVDGRREEWLVMFKNETHNHPTEIEPFGGAATCLGGAIRDPLSGRVYVYQALRVTGSGDPRARVEDTLPGKLPQRKITTGAAAGFSSYGNQIGLATGQVAEVYNQGFIAKRMEIGAVIGAAPRKNVVRKKPAEGDVVLLVGGKTGRDGCGGATGSSKEHTMESLYSCGAEVQKGNPPTERKIQRLFRDPRASKLIKKCNDFGAGGVSVAIGELTDSLDINLDAVPKKYEGLDGTELAISESQERMAVVVAPEDVETFCSLAREENLEAAVVAGVTSSGRLKMFWRGKPIVDLSRGFLNTSGVRQKTRVRVLPPDEENCYFEIMPEAAAAELPDLRKAWLANLRDLNVCSQKGLAERFDSTIGAGTVLMPFGGKYQETPALGMVARLPVLDGETSTATAMTFGYNPALACWSPFHGAMYAVVEAVTKIVALGGDYRKVRLTLQEYFEKLGKDPSRWGKPFSALLGAFYAQKELEVPAIGG
;
A
#
# COMPACT_ATOMS: atom_id res chain seq x y z
N MET A 1 16.70 15.17 -34.59
CA MET A 1 17.27 14.07 -33.77
C MET A 1 17.31 12.84 -34.65
N SER A 2 18.19 11.87 -34.38
CA SER A 2 18.17 10.60 -35.11
C SER A 2 17.10 9.70 -34.50
N ASP A 3 16.14 9.25 -35.30
CA ASP A 3 15.14 8.26 -34.86
C ASP A 3 15.73 6.84 -34.80
N ALA A 4 16.99 6.66 -35.22
CA ALA A 4 17.65 5.37 -35.16
C ALA A 4 17.84 4.91 -33.71
N VAL A 5 17.32 3.73 -33.39
CA VAL A 5 17.51 3.07 -32.10
C VAL A 5 18.96 2.61 -31.97
N ARG A 6 19.56 2.82 -30.79
CA ARG A 6 20.86 2.27 -30.38
C ARG A 6 20.69 1.27 -29.25
N ARG A 7 21.53 0.24 -29.22
CA ARG A 7 21.43 -0.84 -28.23
C ARG A 7 22.73 -1.02 -27.44
N ILE A 8 22.62 -1.00 -26.12
CA ILE A 8 23.74 -1.23 -25.18
C ILE A 8 23.43 -2.44 -24.31
N TYR A 9 24.43 -3.29 -24.08
CA TYR A 9 24.38 -4.35 -23.08
C TYR A 9 25.37 -4.06 -21.95
N VAL A 10 24.91 -4.22 -20.71
CA VAL A 10 25.71 -3.97 -19.50
C VAL A 10 25.65 -5.17 -18.56
N GLU A 11 26.80 -5.77 -18.29
CA GLU A 11 26.95 -6.97 -17.48
C GLU A 11 27.92 -6.70 -16.32
N LYS A 12 27.54 -7.07 -15.09
CA LYS A 12 28.45 -6.97 -13.94
C LYS A 12 29.62 -7.96 -14.10
N ARG A 13 30.84 -7.51 -13.84
CA ARG A 13 32.05 -8.35 -13.88
C ARG A 13 31.99 -9.42 -12.79
N ARG A 14 32.64 -10.56 -13.04
CA ARG A 14 32.79 -11.63 -12.05
C ARG A 14 33.38 -11.09 -10.74
N GLY A 15 32.67 -11.32 -9.65
CA GLY A 15 32.99 -10.79 -8.32
C GLY A 15 31.92 -9.80 -7.83
N PHE A 16 31.29 -9.08 -8.76
CA PHE A 16 30.24 -8.10 -8.50
C PHE A 16 28.86 -8.57 -9.01
N ASP A 17 28.82 -9.73 -9.65
CA ASP A 17 27.65 -10.39 -10.25
C ASP A 17 26.75 -11.10 -9.22
N ILE A 18 26.48 -10.45 -8.08
CA ILE A 18 25.74 -11.04 -6.94
C ILE A 18 24.38 -11.56 -7.40
N GLU A 19 23.62 -10.75 -8.13
CA GLU A 19 22.29 -11.12 -8.62
C GLU A 19 22.31 -12.35 -9.54
N ALA A 20 23.36 -12.50 -10.35
CA ALA A 20 23.49 -13.63 -11.27
C ALA A 20 23.81 -14.92 -10.53
N ARG A 21 24.60 -14.83 -9.46
CA ARG A 21 24.90 -15.94 -8.54
C ARG A 21 23.68 -16.36 -7.76
N ASP A 22 22.90 -15.40 -7.25
CA ASP A 22 21.68 -15.68 -6.52
C ASP A 22 20.66 -16.39 -7.42
N LEU A 23 20.46 -15.90 -8.64
CA LEU A 23 19.61 -16.57 -9.63
C LEU A 23 20.12 -17.99 -9.95
N PHE A 24 21.43 -18.15 -10.18
CA PHE A 24 22.02 -19.46 -10.44
C PHE A 24 21.74 -20.46 -9.31
N GLN A 25 21.95 -20.05 -8.05
CA GLN A 25 21.70 -20.93 -6.90
C GLN A 25 20.20 -21.23 -6.76
N ASP A 26 19.34 -20.25 -6.96
CA ASP A 26 17.89 -20.42 -6.84
C ASP A 26 17.35 -21.43 -7.87
N LEU A 27 17.80 -21.32 -9.13
CA LEU A 27 17.45 -22.27 -10.18
C LEU A 27 18.00 -23.67 -9.92
N LYS A 28 19.21 -23.77 -9.35
CA LYS A 28 19.86 -25.06 -9.10
C LYS A 28 19.30 -25.78 -7.87
N GLU A 29 19.06 -25.07 -6.78
CA GLU A 29 18.65 -25.64 -5.50
C GLU A 29 17.12 -25.75 -5.39
N ASN A 30 16.38 -24.70 -5.73
CA ASN A 30 14.93 -24.66 -5.52
C ASN A 30 14.17 -25.18 -6.75
N LEU A 31 14.62 -24.82 -7.96
CA LEU A 31 14.03 -25.31 -9.20
C LEU A 31 14.63 -26.66 -9.67
N ARG A 32 15.68 -27.14 -8.99
CA ARG A 32 16.36 -28.44 -9.23
C ARG A 32 16.91 -28.61 -10.64
N ILE A 33 17.39 -27.53 -11.28
CA ILE A 33 18.01 -27.60 -12.61
C ILE A 33 19.46 -28.08 -12.48
N HIS A 34 19.65 -29.39 -12.38
CA HIS A 34 20.96 -30.00 -12.12
C HIS A 34 22.00 -29.77 -13.23
N GLY A 35 21.55 -29.65 -14.49
CA GLY A 35 22.42 -29.43 -15.65
C GLY A 35 22.96 -28.00 -15.81
N LEU A 36 22.48 -27.04 -15.01
CA LEU A 36 22.92 -25.64 -15.04
C LEU A 36 24.35 -25.49 -14.48
N LYS A 37 25.24 -24.88 -15.27
CA LYS A 37 26.65 -24.64 -14.93
C LYS A 37 26.94 -23.17 -14.61
N GLU A 38 26.29 -22.24 -15.29
CA GLU A 38 26.46 -20.79 -15.10
C GLU A 38 25.16 -20.08 -15.51
N ALA A 39 24.82 -18.99 -14.83
CA ALA A 39 23.80 -18.04 -15.26
C ALA A 39 24.41 -16.64 -15.29
N ARG A 40 24.12 -15.87 -16.34
CA ARG A 40 24.50 -14.46 -16.47
C ARG A 40 23.24 -13.61 -16.55
N ILE A 41 23.33 -12.40 -16.01
CA ILE A 41 22.30 -11.37 -16.14
C ILE A 41 22.94 -10.17 -16.83
N VAL A 42 22.30 -9.71 -17.90
CA VAL A 42 22.76 -8.57 -18.67
C VAL A 42 21.62 -7.58 -18.85
N ASN A 43 21.85 -6.32 -18.52
CA ASN A 43 20.88 -5.26 -18.76
C ASN A 43 21.03 -4.77 -20.20
N ARG A 44 19.95 -4.87 -20.97
CA ARG A 44 19.82 -4.32 -22.32
C ARG A 44 19.13 -2.97 -22.24
N TYR A 45 19.72 -1.97 -22.89
CA TYR A 45 19.15 -0.64 -23.06
C TYR A 45 18.94 -0.39 -24.55
N ASP A 46 17.73 -0.04 -24.94
CA ASP A 46 17.38 0.47 -26.26
C ASP A 46 17.08 1.96 -26.12
N ILE A 47 17.77 2.82 -26.88
CA ILE A 47 17.66 4.28 -26.77
C ILE A 47 17.47 4.94 -28.13
N SER A 48 16.60 5.96 -28.21
CA SER A 48 16.44 6.82 -29.38
C SER A 48 16.40 8.31 -28.98
N GLY A 49 16.52 9.22 -29.95
CA GLY A 49 16.46 10.67 -29.69
C GLY A 49 17.78 11.33 -29.31
N ILE A 50 18.91 10.61 -29.47
CA ILE A 50 20.26 11.12 -29.14
C ILE A 50 21.19 11.10 -30.36
N SER A 51 22.22 11.96 -30.35
CA SER A 51 23.28 11.94 -31.37
C SER A 51 24.40 10.94 -31.03
N GLU A 52 25.21 10.58 -32.02
CA GLU A 52 26.37 9.68 -31.85
C GLU A 52 27.36 10.15 -30.77
N GLY A 53 27.62 11.47 -30.72
CA GLY A 53 28.51 12.04 -29.71
C GLY A 53 27.93 11.90 -28.30
N GLU A 54 26.61 12.09 -28.15
CA GLU A 54 25.91 11.96 -26.87
C GLU A 54 25.83 10.49 -26.42
N TYR A 55 25.59 9.57 -27.36
CA TYR A 55 25.64 8.13 -27.12
C TYR A 55 26.99 7.69 -26.57
N ALA A 56 28.08 8.11 -27.21
CA ALA A 56 29.44 7.77 -26.77
C ALA A 56 29.77 8.34 -25.38
N MET A 57 29.27 9.53 -25.04
CA MET A 57 29.45 10.12 -23.71
C MET A 57 28.65 9.39 -22.63
N ALA A 58 27.41 8.98 -22.93
CA ALA A 58 26.52 8.34 -21.97
C ALA A 58 27.02 6.96 -21.50
N TRP A 59 27.87 6.30 -22.29
CA TRP A 59 28.35 4.95 -22.01
C TRP A 59 29.03 4.78 -20.65
N ASN A 60 30.05 5.60 -20.39
CA ASN A 60 30.88 5.48 -19.18
C ASN A 60 30.36 6.32 -18.01
N LEU A 61 29.35 7.16 -18.25
CA LEU A 61 28.82 8.10 -17.26
C LEU A 61 27.44 7.68 -16.73
N ILE A 62 26.63 7.02 -17.54
CA ILE A 62 25.22 6.75 -17.22
C ILE A 62 24.94 5.25 -17.21
N PHE A 63 25.27 4.54 -18.30
CA PHE A 63 24.83 3.16 -18.47
C PHE A 63 25.72 2.16 -17.73
N SER A 64 26.95 2.52 -17.41
CA SER A 64 27.91 1.62 -16.78
C SER A 64 28.73 2.29 -15.70
N GLU A 65 29.19 1.46 -14.76
CA GLU A 65 30.26 1.77 -13.84
C GLU A 65 31.53 1.06 -14.36
N PRO A 66 32.42 1.73 -15.13
CA PRO A 66 33.51 1.06 -15.84
C PRO A 66 34.41 0.13 -15.01
N PRO A 67 34.66 0.37 -13.70
CA PRO A 67 35.40 -0.57 -12.87
C PRO A 67 34.66 -1.89 -12.60
N LEU A 68 33.32 -1.86 -12.58
CA LEU A 68 32.46 -2.97 -12.15
C LEU A 68 31.78 -3.69 -13.30
N ASP A 69 31.65 -3.05 -14.46
CA ASP A 69 30.84 -3.53 -15.57
C ASP A 69 31.65 -3.87 -16.82
N TYR A 70 31.12 -4.80 -17.60
CA TYR A 70 31.40 -4.98 -19.02
C TYR A 70 30.28 -4.31 -19.81
N VAL A 71 30.66 -3.59 -20.86
CA VAL A 71 29.73 -2.91 -21.75
C VAL A 71 29.95 -3.44 -23.16
N PHE A 72 28.87 -3.78 -23.83
CA PHE A 72 28.90 -4.26 -25.21
C PHE A 72 28.00 -3.39 -26.09
N ASP A 73 28.52 -2.99 -27.24
CA ASP A 73 27.82 -2.19 -28.25
C ASP A 73 27.10 -3.10 -29.22
N GLU A 74 25.79 -2.94 -29.38
CA GLU A 74 24.93 -3.59 -30.38
C GLU A 74 24.84 -5.14 -30.32
N GLU A 75 25.91 -5.85 -29.94
CA GLU A 75 26.04 -7.29 -29.90
C GLU A 75 26.45 -7.79 -28.51
N LEU A 76 25.78 -8.84 -28.03
CA LEU A 76 26.09 -9.51 -26.78
C LEU A 76 26.93 -10.78 -27.04
N PRO A 77 28.12 -10.96 -26.43
CA PRO A 77 28.87 -12.19 -26.60
C PRO A 77 28.18 -13.37 -25.89
N VAL A 78 27.66 -14.29 -26.70
CA VAL A 78 27.01 -15.55 -26.29
C VAL A 78 27.49 -16.69 -27.18
N SER A 79 27.60 -17.90 -26.62
CA SER A 79 27.96 -19.10 -27.39
C SER A 79 26.71 -19.69 -28.04
N PRO A 80 26.79 -20.37 -29.19
CA PRO A 80 25.64 -21.01 -29.84
C PRO A 80 24.93 -22.07 -28.97
N GLU A 81 25.64 -22.63 -28.00
CA GLU A 81 25.14 -23.62 -27.03
C GLU A 81 24.39 -22.98 -25.86
N ASP A 82 24.56 -21.67 -25.63
CA ASP A 82 23.94 -20.96 -24.52
C ASP A 82 22.44 -20.76 -24.79
N LYS A 83 21.59 -21.00 -23.77
CA LYS A 83 20.16 -20.69 -23.86
C LYS A 83 19.95 -19.24 -23.41
N VAL A 84 19.37 -18.42 -24.28
CA VAL A 84 19.19 -16.98 -24.04
C VAL A 84 17.72 -16.61 -24.17
N PHE A 85 17.22 -15.82 -23.21
CA PHE A 85 15.94 -15.13 -23.30
C PHE A 85 16.04 -13.77 -22.61
N ALA A 86 15.14 -12.87 -22.94
CA ALA A 86 15.09 -11.53 -22.34
C ALA A 86 13.73 -11.29 -21.69
N VAL A 87 13.72 -10.53 -20.60
CA VAL A 87 12.51 -10.20 -19.84
C VAL A 87 12.38 -8.68 -19.80
N GLU A 88 11.24 -8.16 -20.22
CA GLU A 88 10.91 -6.73 -20.13
C GLU A 88 9.56 -6.56 -19.42
N TYR A 89 9.32 -5.37 -18.88
CA TYR A 89 8.00 -5.06 -18.32
C TYR A 89 6.94 -4.97 -19.42
N LEU A 90 5.69 -5.22 -19.03
CA LEU A 90 4.55 -5.02 -19.92
C LEU A 90 4.47 -3.54 -20.35
N PRO A 91 4.06 -3.26 -21.60
CA PRO A 91 3.86 -1.89 -22.07
C PRO A 91 2.94 -1.08 -21.13
N GLY A 92 3.34 0.16 -20.84
CA GLY A 92 2.60 1.07 -19.96
C GLY A 92 2.98 0.98 -18.48
N GLN A 93 3.67 -0.09 -18.04
CA GLN A 93 4.19 -0.15 -16.67
C GLN A 93 5.39 0.78 -16.47
N PHE A 94 5.54 1.29 -15.25
CA PHE A 94 6.69 2.12 -14.88
C PHE A 94 7.96 1.27 -14.78
N ASP A 95 8.94 1.56 -15.64
CA ASP A 95 10.30 1.02 -15.59
C ASP A 95 11.24 2.05 -14.97
N GLN A 96 11.57 1.85 -13.70
CA GLN A 96 12.47 2.74 -12.97
C GLN A 96 13.86 2.84 -13.60
N ARG A 97 14.37 1.74 -14.18
CA ARG A 97 15.71 1.72 -14.79
C ARG A 97 15.72 2.52 -16.09
N ALA A 98 14.68 2.37 -16.91
CA ALA A 98 14.49 3.17 -18.11
C ALA A 98 14.34 4.67 -17.79
N ASP A 99 13.46 5.01 -16.83
CA ASP A 99 13.22 6.39 -16.42
C ASP A 99 14.48 7.06 -15.86
N SER A 100 15.20 6.36 -14.97
CA SER A 100 16.46 6.87 -14.39
C SER A 100 17.53 7.10 -15.46
N ALA A 101 17.66 6.16 -16.41
CA ALA A 101 18.60 6.30 -17.51
C ALA A 101 18.24 7.49 -18.42
N ALA A 102 16.96 7.64 -18.76
CA ALA A 102 16.47 8.75 -19.57
C ALA A 102 16.71 10.11 -18.89
N GLN A 103 16.41 10.24 -17.59
CA GLN A 103 16.69 11.46 -16.82
C GLN A 103 18.19 11.77 -16.72
N CYS A 104 19.04 10.75 -16.50
CA CYS A 104 20.49 10.96 -16.49
C CYS A 104 21.01 11.45 -17.85
N VAL A 105 20.49 10.91 -18.95
CA VAL A 105 20.86 11.38 -20.30
C VAL A 105 20.34 12.80 -20.54
N GLN A 106 19.14 13.12 -20.06
CA GLN A 106 18.59 14.48 -20.11
C GLN A 106 19.50 15.47 -19.39
N ILE A 107 19.99 15.13 -18.20
CA ILE A 107 20.92 15.97 -17.42
C ILE A 107 22.25 16.14 -18.16
N LEU A 108 22.80 15.06 -18.72
CA LEU A 108 24.06 15.08 -19.46
C LEU A 108 23.98 15.95 -20.72
N THR A 109 22.86 15.85 -21.45
CA THR A 109 22.66 16.52 -22.74
C THR A 109 22.07 17.92 -22.62
N GLN A 110 21.38 18.20 -21.51
CA GLN A 110 20.59 19.41 -21.27
C GLN A 110 19.52 19.64 -22.36
N LYS A 111 18.96 18.55 -22.88
CA LYS A 111 17.95 18.54 -23.95
C LYS A 111 16.64 17.91 -23.45
N GLU A 112 15.74 17.63 -24.38
CA GLU A 112 14.57 16.81 -24.11
C GLU A 112 14.97 15.41 -23.65
N GLN A 113 14.12 14.81 -22.83
CA GLN A 113 14.34 13.47 -22.31
C GLN A 113 14.26 12.45 -23.46
N PRO A 114 15.28 11.59 -23.66
CA PRO A 114 15.24 10.58 -24.71
C PRO A 114 14.29 9.44 -24.35
N LEU A 115 13.90 8.66 -25.36
CA LEU A 115 13.16 7.41 -25.14
C LEU A 115 14.15 6.31 -24.81
N VAL A 116 13.92 5.63 -23.68
CA VAL A 116 14.72 4.48 -23.24
C VAL A 116 13.78 3.33 -22.92
N GLN A 117 14.10 2.14 -23.41
CA GLN A 117 13.48 0.89 -23.00
C GLN A 117 14.55 -0.04 -22.44
N THR A 118 14.21 -0.82 -21.42
CA THR A 118 15.15 -1.79 -20.84
C THR A 118 14.60 -3.20 -20.82
N ALA A 119 15.50 -4.17 -20.93
CA ALA A 119 15.19 -5.57 -20.74
C ALA A 119 16.34 -6.27 -20.02
N ARG A 120 16.00 -7.29 -19.24
CA ARG A 120 16.96 -8.16 -18.56
C ARG A 120 17.19 -9.41 -19.39
N VAL A 121 18.37 -9.55 -19.96
CA VAL A 121 18.78 -10.73 -20.73
C VAL A 121 19.38 -11.75 -19.78
N ILE A 122 18.83 -12.96 -19.79
CA ILE A 122 19.31 -14.09 -19.00
C ILE A 122 20.00 -15.06 -19.96
N VAL A 123 21.28 -15.33 -19.70
CA VAL A 123 22.09 -16.28 -20.47
C VAL A 123 22.40 -17.47 -19.56
N LEU A 124 21.94 -18.65 -19.95
CA LEU A 124 22.10 -19.89 -19.20
C LEU A 124 23.07 -20.82 -19.92
N LYS A 125 24.09 -21.29 -19.20
CA LYS A 125 25.06 -22.26 -19.71
C LYS A 125 24.94 -23.58 -18.99
N GLY A 126 24.96 -24.67 -19.76
CA GLY A 126 24.86 -26.02 -19.21
C GLY A 126 24.08 -26.95 -20.13
N ASP A 127 23.83 -28.15 -19.62
CA ASP A 127 22.95 -29.12 -20.29
C ASP A 127 21.52 -28.87 -19.83
N ILE A 128 20.81 -28.00 -20.56
CA ILE A 128 19.47 -27.52 -20.20
C ILE A 128 18.48 -28.03 -21.23
N SER A 129 17.59 -28.91 -20.80
CA SER A 129 16.49 -29.40 -21.63
C SER A 129 15.50 -28.29 -21.94
N ASP A 130 14.70 -28.44 -23.01
CA ASP A 130 13.67 -27.45 -23.32
C ASP A 130 12.56 -27.40 -22.24
N GLU A 131 12.35 -28.50 -21.51
CA GLU A 131 11.46 -28.53 -20.34
C GLU A 131 12.03 -27.70 -19.18
N ASP A 132 13.32 -27.83 -18.89
CA ASP A 132 14.00 -27.04 -17.88
C ASP A 132 14.01 -25.56 -18.25
N LEU A 133 14.23 -25.23 -19.52
CA LEU A 133 14.14 -23.86 -20.01
C LEU A 133 12.73 -23.28 -19.80
N ALA A 134 11.67 -24.04 -20.09
CA ALA A 134 10.30 -23.61 -19.85
C ALA A 134 10.02 -23.39 -18.36
N LYS A 135 10.50 -24.28 -17.47
CA LYS A 135 10.42 -24.10 -16.01
C LYS A 135 11.13 -22.82 -15.57
N ILE A 136 12.34 -22.56 -16.07
CA ILE A 136 13.10 -21.36 -15.75
C ILE A 136 12.37 -20.11 -16.24
N LYS A 137 11.83 -20.11 -17.46
CA LYS A 137 11.05 -18.98 -18.00
C LYS A 137 9.81 -18.69 -17.15
N ASN A 138 9.01 -19.71 -16.84
CA ASN A 138 7.85 -19.58 -15.94
C ASN A 138 8.25 -19.13 -14.53
N TYR A 139 9.48 -19.42 -14.12
CA TYR A 139 10.01 -18.94 -12.86
C TYR A 139 10.54 -17.49 -12.93
N CYS A 140 11.14 -17.07 -14.03
CA CYS A 140 11.73 -15.72 -14.13
C CYS A 140 10.75 -14.66 -14.63
N ILE A 141 9.68 -15.07 -15.32
CA ILE A 141 8.70 -14.17 -15.94
C ILE A 141 7.41 -14.26 -15.15
N ASN A 142 7.06 -13.17 -14.45
CA ASN A 142 5.73 -13.01 -13.90
C ASN A 142 4.84 -12.40 -14.99
N PRO A 143 3.86 -13.14 -15.56
CA PRO A 143 3.05 -12.67 -16.69
C PRO A 143 2.18 -11.45 -16.37
N VAL A 144 1.98 -11.15 -15.08
CA VAL A 144 1.19 -10.00 -14.63
C VAL A 144 1.97 -8.69 -14.77
N GLU A 145 3.31 -8.73 -14.77
CA GLU A 145 4.13 -7.53 -14.86
C GLU A 145 5.18 -7.54 -15.98
N SER A 146 5.53 -8.71 -16.49
CA SER A 146 6.63 -8.87 -17.42
C SER A 146 6.28 -9.85 -18.51
N ARG A 147 6.96 -9.71 -19.64
CA ARG A 147 6.87 -10.63 -20.77
C ARG A 147 8.26 -10.97 -21.28
N GLU A 148 8.32 -12.02 -22.09
CA GLU A 148 9.53 -12.29 -22.85
C GLU A 148 9.72 -11.18 -23.89
N ALA A 149 10.86 -10.50 -23.81
CA ALA A 149 11.25 -9.45 -24.72
C ALA A 149 11.83 -10.04 -26.01
N SER A 150 11.53 -9.42 -27.15
CA SER A 150 12.19 -9.78 -28.40
C SER A 150 13.70 -9.53 -28.30
N LEU A 151 14.51 -10.48 -28.75
CA LEU A 151 15.95 -10.29 -28.91
C LEU A 151 16.28 -9.44 -30.14
N VAL A 152 15.35 -9.33 -31.09
CA VAL A 152 15.51 -8.47 -32.28
C VAL A 152 15.52 -7.00 -31.85
N LYS A 153 16.38 -6.20 -32.48
CA LYS A 153 16.46 -4.77 -32.24
C LYS A 153 15.24 -4.06 -32.85
N PRO A 154 14.48 -3.25 -32.09
CA PRO A 154 13.35 -2.52 -32.63
C PRO A 154 13.83 -1.39 -33.56
N GLU A 155 13.01 -1.08 -34.58
CA GLU A 155 13.29 0.02 -35.52
C GLU A 155 12.94 1.40 -34.93
N THR A 156 11.93 1.45 -34.06
CA THR A 156 11.50 2.65 -33.33
C THR A 156 11.11 2.29 -31.90
N LEU A 157 11.25 3.25 -30.99
CA LEU A 157 10.74 3.17 -29.61
C LEU A 157 9.46 3.99 -29.41
N GLU A 158 9.01 4.71 -30.44
CA GLU A 158 7.77 5.47 -30.37
C GLU A 158 6.57 4.51 -30.33
N MET A 159 5.64 4.80 -29.41
CA MET A 159 4.37 4.07 -29.35
C MET A 159 3.35 4.74 -30.27
N GLU A 160 2.62 3.94 -31.05
CA GLU A 160 1.45 4.45 -31.77
C GLU A 160 0.38 4.90 -30.76
N THR A 161 0.12 6.20 -30.73
CA THR A 161 -0.93 6.77 -29.88
C THR A 161 -2.28 6.68 -30.56
N VAL A 162 -3.16 5.83 -30.03
CA VAL A 162 -4.57 5.79 -30.41
C VAL A 162 -5.30 6.90 -29.67
N VAL A 163 -5.98 7.79 -30.40
CA VAL A 163 -6.83 8.81 -29.79
C VAL A 163 -8.08 8.13 -29.23
N PRO A 164 -8.35 8.22 -27.91
CA PRO A 164 -9.50 7.55 -27.32
C PRO A 164 -10.81 8.21 -27.74
N GLU A 165 -11.85 7.39 -27.86
CA GLU A 165 -13.23 7.83 -28.09
C GLU A 165 -13.76 8.67 -26.92
N ASP A 166 -14.85 9.38 -27.16
CA ASP A 166 -15.54 10.11 -26.10
C ASP A 166 -16.25 9.15 -25.13
N VAL A 167 -16.37 9.55 -23.86
CA VAL A 167 -17.05 8.74 -22.84
C VAL A 167 -18.52 8.50 -23.22
N ALA A 168 -18.90 7.23 -23.25
CA ALA A 168 -20.25 6.81 -23.62
C ALA A 168 -21.29 7.05 -22.50
N PHE A 169 -22.52 7.35 -22.92
CA PHE A 169 -23.71 7.29 -22.06
C PHE A 169 -24.29 5.87 -22.05
N LEU A 170 -24.74 5.43 -20.88
CA LEU A 170 -25.43 4.14 -20.73
C LEU A 170 -26.89 4.31 -21.19
N ALA A 171 -27.11 4.21 -22.50
CA ALA A 171 -28.41 4.42 -23.12
C ALA A 171 -29.47 3.44 -22.55
N GLY A 172 -30.62 3.97 -22.15
CA GLY A 172 -31.73 3.18 -21.62
C GLY A 172 -31.56 2.69 -20.17
N PHE A 173 -30.48 3.07 -19.47
CA PHE A 173 -30.20 2.67 -18.09
C PHE A 173 -31.39 2.90 -17.15
N THR A 174 -32.04 4.06 -17.24
CA THR A 174 -33.19 4.43 -16.37
C THR A 174 -34.42 3.55 -16.58
N SER A 175 -34.49 2.81 -17.68
CA SER A 175 -35.59 1.91 -18.05
C SER A 175 -35.23 0.42 -18.02
N MET A 176 -33.96 0.07 -17.72
CA MET A 176 -33.51 -1.32 -17.67
C MET A 176 -34.30 -2.12 -16.62
N SER A 177 -34.66 -3.34 -16.98
CA SER A 177 -35.20 -4.34 -16.06
C SER A 177 -34.11 -4.84 -15.09
N PRO A 178 -34.49 -5.46 -13.96
CA PRO A 178 -33.51 -6.04 -13.02
C PRO A 178 -32.56 -7.07 -13.67
N LYS A 179 -33.01 -7.79 -14.70
CA LYS A 179 -32.16 -8.74 -15.44
C LYS A 179 -31.12 -8.02 -16.28
N GLU A 180 -31.49 -6.93 -16.95
CA GLU A 180 -30.57 -6.12 -17.75
C GLU A 180 -29.55 -5.40 -16.86
N LEU A 181 -29.96 -4.90 -15.69
CA LEU A 181 -29.04 -4.33 -14.70
C LEU A 181 -28.04 -5.37 -14.19
N HIS A 182 -28.48 -6.62 -13.98
CA HIS A 182 -27.58 -7.69 -13.56
C HIS A 182 -26.54 -8.02 -14.65
N SER A 183 -26.96 -8.10 -15.92
CA SER A 183 -26.03 -8.27 -17.05
C SER A 183 -25.04 -7.11 -17.11
N LEU A 184 -25.50 -5.87 -16.99
CA LEU A 184 -24.64 -4.69 -17.01
C LEU A 184 -23.60 -4.71 -15.88
N LEU A 185 -23.98 -5.17 -14.69
CA LEU A 185 -23.08 -5.30 -13.55
C LEU A 185 -21.94 -6.28 -13.85
N GLU A 186 -22.25 -7.42 -14.46
CA GLU A 186 -21.25 -8.42 -14.88
C GLU A 186 -20.39 -7.91 -16.04
N ASP A 187 -21.01 -7.32 -17.07
CA ASP A 187 -20.33 -6.81 -18.27
C ASP A 187 -19.33 -5.69 -17.95
N LEU A 188 -19.68 -4.81 -17.00
CA LEU A 188 -18.79 -3.73 -16.54
C LEU A 188 -17.82 -4.19 -15.44
N GLY A 189 -18.02 -5.38 -14.87
CA GLY A 189 -17.23 -5.94 -13.79
C GLY A 189 -17.25 -5.10 -12.51
N LEU A 190 -18.41 -4.52 -12.17
CA LEU A 190 -18.56 -3.64 -10.99
C LEU A 190 -18.46 -4.45 -9.68
N ALA A 191 -17.98 -3.82 -8.61
CA ALA A 191 -17.90 -4.45 -7.29
C ALA A 191 -19.12 -4.14 -6.38
N MET A 192 -19.88 -3.09 -6.67
CA MET A 192 -21.11 -2.74 -5.95
C MET A 192 -22.16 -3.85 -6.02
N SER A 193 -23.12 -3.84 -5.09
CA SER A 193 -24.20 -4.82 -5.12
C SER A 193 -25.25 -4.47 -6.19
N LEU A 194 -26.08 -5.45 -6.56
CA LEU A 194 -27.20 -5.19 -7.47
C LEU A 194 -28.18 -4.16 -6.86
N GLU A 195 -28.38 -4.19 -5.54
CA GLU A 195 -29.19 -3.21 -4.83
C GLU A 195 -28.62 -1.79 -4.93
N ASP A 196 -27.29 -1.64 -4.88
CA ASP A 196 -26.63 -0.34 -5.10
C ASP A 196 -26.83 0.15 -6.54
N LEU A 197 -26.69 -0.74 -7.54
CA LEU A 197 -26.92 -0.36 -8.93
C LEU A 197 -28.38 0.02 -9.21
N VAL A 198 -29.34 -0.66 -8.58
CA VAL A 198 -30.76 -0.29 -8.63
C VAL A 198 -30.98 1.07 -7.96
N PHE A 199 -30.29 1.35 -6.86
CA PHE A 199 -30.36 2.66 -6.19
C PHE A 199 -29.79 3.78 -7.08
N CYS A 200 -28.69 3.53 -7.79
CA CYS A 200 -28.19 4.41 -8.85
C CYS A 200 -29.24 4.63 -9.94
N GLN A 201 -29.89 3.57 -10.43
CA GLN A 201 -30.95 3.67 -11.43
C GLN A 201 -32.08 4.59 -10.97
N GLN A 202 -32.54 4.44 -9.73
CA GLN A 202 -33.59 5.27 -9.14
C GLN A 202 -33.16 6.74 -9.09
N TYR A 203 -31.92 7.03 -8.66
CA TYR A 203 -31.39 8.39 -8.64
C TYR A 203 -31.36 9.03 -10.02
N PHE A 204 -30.80 8.34 -11.01
CA PHE A 204 -30.70 8.85 -12.38
C PHE A 204 -32.06 9.01 -13.06
N ARG A 205 -33.02 8.12 -12.77
CA ARG A 205 -34.38 8.20 -13.30
C ARG A 205 -35.20 9.30 -12.65
N ASP A 206 -35.23 9.35 -11.32
CA ASP A 206 -36.20 10.13 -10.56
C ASP A 206 -35.67 11.53 -10.21
N SER A 207 -34.36 11.65 -9.94
CA SER A 207 -33.72 12.91 -9.52
C SER A 207 -33.02 13.63 -10.68
N GLU A 208 -32.04 12.98 -11.34
CA GLU A 208 -31.27 13.60 -12.42
C GLU A 208 -32.02 13.63 -13.77
N LYS A 209 -33.01 12.74 -13.93
CA LYS A 209 -33.86 12.60 -15.13
C LYS A 209 -33.07 12.46 -16.44
N ARG A 210 -31.97 11.72 -16.38
CA ARG A 210 -31.08 11.44 -17.52
C ARG A 210 -30.42 10.07 -17.35
N ASN A 211 -29.85 9.56 -18.43
CA ASN A 211 -28.95 8.41 -18.32
C ASN A 211 -27.57 8.85 -17.79
N PRO A 212 -26.90 8.01 -17.00
CA PRO A 212 -25.53 8.24 -16.56
C PRO A 212 -24.52 8.02 -17.69
N THR A 213 -23.33 8.60 -17.55
CA THR A 213 -22.15 8.14 -18.29
C THR A 213 -21.61 6.86 -17.68
N ILE A 214 -20.80 6.11 -18.43
CA ILE A 214 -20.05 4.97 -17.87
C ILE A 214 -19.10 5.41 -16.74
N THR A 215 -18.52 6.61 -16.85
CA THR A 215 -17.63 7.17 -15.82
C THR A 215 -18.37 7.41 -14.50
N GLU A 216 -19.60 7.93 -14.53
CA GLU A 216 -20.39 8.15 -13.32
C GLU A 216 -20.67 6.86 -12.55
N ILE A 217 -21.01 5.79 -13.27
CA ILE A 217 -21.22 4.48 -12.63
C ILE A 217 -19.91 3.93 -12.05
N ARG A 218 -18.78 4.08 -12.75
CA ARG A 218 -17.46 3.65 -12.23
C ARG A 218 -16.98 4.47 -11.03
N VAL A 219 -17.24 5.78 -11.02
CA VAL A 219 -16.96 6.65 -9.87
C VAL A 219 -17.81 6.21 -8.66
N LEU A 220 -19.10 5.96 -8.86
CA LEU A 220 -19.98 5.44 -7.80
C LEU A 220 -19.54 4.06 -7.29
N ASP A 221 -19.15 3.16 -8.20
CA ASP A 221 -18.61 1.83 -7.86
C ASP A 221 -17.38 1.93 -6.96
N THR A 222 -16.52 2.89 -7.26
CA THR A 222 -15.29 3.11 -6.51
C THR A 222 -15.59 3.74 -5.15
N TYR A 223 -16.39 4.81 -5.11
CA TYR A 223 -16.78 5.49 -3.86
C TYR A 223 -17.53 4.57 -2.90
N TRP A 224 -18.33 3.64 -3.41
CA TRP A 224 -19.17 2.75 -2.59
C TRP A 224 -18.56 1.35 -2.42
N SER A 225 -17.37 1.12 -2.93
CA SER A 225 -16.61 -0.11 -2.71
C SER A 225 -16.38 -0.36 -1.21
N ASP A 226 -16.19 -1.63 -0.82
CA ASP A 226 -15.91 -1.97 0.59
C ASP A 226 -14.64 -1.30 1.10
N HIS A 227 -13.66 -1.09 0.21
CA HIS A 227 -12.41 -0.40 0.51
C HIS A 227 -12.62 1.06 0.95
N CYS A 228 -13.48 1.81 0.25
CA CYS A 228 -13.73 3.22 0.57
C CYS A 228 -14.83 3.43 1.63
N ARG A 229 -15.85 2.57 1.65
CA ARG A 229 -17.02 2.71 2.54
C ARG A 229 -16.91 1.92 3.84
N HIS A 230 -16.02 0.94 3.91
CA HIS A 230 -16.03 -0.08 4.96
C HIS A 230 -17.42 -0.71 5.15
N THR A 231 -18.10 -1.03 4.04
CA THR A 231 -19.48 -1.56 4.01
C THR A 231 -19.64 -2.77 4.94
N THR A 232 -18.66 -3.66 4.98
CA THR A 232 -18.59 -4.80 5.90
C THR A 232 -18.64 -4.33 7.35
N PHE A 233 -17.84 -3.34 7.72
CA PHE A 233 -17.81 -2.82 9.10
C PHE A 233 -19.04 -1.99 9.46
N MET A 234 -19.69 -1.39 8.46
CA MET A 234 -20.89 -0.58 8.59
C MET A 234 -22.19 -1.39 8.46
N SER A 235 -22.11 -2.70 8.20
CA SER A 235 -23.25 -3.60 8.11
C SER A 235 -23.99 -3.69 9.46
N ASP A 236 -25.32 -3.56 9.41
CA ASP A 236 -26.17 -3.60 10.60
C ASP A 236 -26.22 -5.04 11.14
N ILE A 237 -25.75 -5.25 12.37
CA ILE A 237 -25.81 -6.53 13.09
C ILE A 237 -27.16 -6.60 13.81
N GLU A 238 -28.08 -7.41 13.27
CA GLU A 238 -29.45 -7.54 13.78
C GLU A 238 -29.56 -8.53 14.95
N GLU A 239 -28.68 -9.52 15.00
CA GLU A 239 -28.68 -10.57 16.02
C GLU A 239 -27.24 -10.94 16.41
N VAL A 240 -27.00 -11.10 17.71
CA VAL A 240 -25.73 -11.57 18.28
C VAL A 240 -25.99 -12.80 19.14
N LYS A 241 -25.44 -13.94 18.73
CA LYS A 241 -25.44 -15.19 19.51
C LYS A 241 -24.01 -15.54 19.92
N ILE A 242 -23.76 -15.63 21.23
CA ILE A 242 -22.48 -16.10 21.79
C ILE A 242 -22.74 -17.46 22.44
N GLU A 243 -22.09 -18.50 21.95
CA GLU A 243 -22.30 -19.86 22.45
C GLU A 243 -21.66 -20.09 23.83
N GLU A 244 -22.21 -21.03 24.58
CA GLU A 244 -21.64 -21.44 25.87
C GLU A 244 -20.35 -22.23 25.67
N GLY A 245 -19.34 -21.95 26.49
CA GLY A 245 -18.07 -22.67 26.51
C GLY A 245 -17.17 -22.10 27.60
N ARG A 246 -16.13 -22.86 28.00
CA ARG A 246 -15.21 -22.46 29.08
C ARG A 246 -14.56 -21.10 28.80
N PHE A 247 -14.22 -20.83 27.54
CA PHE A 247 -13.51 -19.62 27.12
C PHE A 247 -14.41 -18.50 26.58
N THR A 248 -15.74 -18.64 26.60
CA THR A 248 -16.66 -17.60 26.07
C THR A 248 -17.18 -16.64 27.15
N ALA A 249 -16.96 -16.94 28.44
CA ALA A 249 -17.35 -16.05 29.54
C ALA A 249 -16.72 -14.64 29.45
N PRO A 250 -15.42 -14.48 29.11
CA PRO A 250 -14.83 -13.16 28.86
C PRO A 250 -15.49 -12.41 27.71
N VAL A 251 -15.83 -13.10 26.61
CA VAL A 251 -16.49 -12.51 25.44
C VAL A 251 -17.85 -11.91 25.81
N LYS A 252 -18.66 -12.65 26.58
CA LYS A 252 -19.96 -12.16 27.07
C LYS A 252 -19.82 -10.96 27.99
N THR A 253 -18.78 -10.94 28.82
CA THR A 253 -18.50 -9.81 29.71
C THR A 253 -18.12 -8.58 28.91
N ALA A 254 -17.17 -8.70 27.97
CA ALA A 254 -16.80 -7.60 27.08
C ALA A 254 -17.98 -7.09 26.25
N PHE A 255 -18.88 -7.97 25.79
CA PHE A 255 -20.08 -7.54 25.06
C PHE A 255 -21.05 -6.73 25.94
N ARG A 256 -21.26 -7.15 27.19
CA ARG A 256 -22.07 -6.36 28.15
C ARG A 256 -21.42 -5.00 28.44
N GLU A 257 -20.11 -4.97 28.61
CA GLU A 257 -19.35 -3.72 28.80
C GLU A 257 -19.48 -2.78 27.60
N TYR A 258 -19.42 -3.33 26.38
CA TYR A 258 -19.65 -2.57 25.15
C TYR A 258 -21.04 -1.94 25.13
N LEU A 259 -22.09 -2.69 25.47
CA LEU A 259 -23.46 -2.16 25.53
C LEU A 259 -23.60 -1.08 26.61
N ALA A 260 -22.94 -1.22 27.76
CA ALA A 260 -22.91 -0.21 28.80
C ALA A 260 -22.18 1.07 28.34
N SER A 261 -21.06 0.93 27.61
CA SER A 261 -20.32 2.05 27.02
C SER A 261 -21.14 2.78 25.95
N ARG A 262 -21.94 2.06 25.16
CA ARG A 262 -22.91 2.65 24.23
C ARG A 262 -23.98 3.47 24.93
N GLU A 263 -24.58 2.93 25.99
CA GLU A 263 -25.60 3.64 26.77
C GLU A 263 -25.00 4.92 27.38
N TYR A 264 -23.80 4.83 27.96
CA TYR A 264 -23.08 5.97 28.50
C TYR A 264 -22.78 7.06 27.44
N LEU A 265 -22.41 6.65 26.23
CA LEU A 265 -22.05 7.57 25.16
C LEU A 265 -23.27 8.23 24.51
N TYR A 266 -24.26 7.42 24.13
CA TYR A 266 -25.35 7.82 23.24
C TYR A 266 -26.69 8.05 23.96
N GLY A 267 -26.93 7.45 25.13
CA GLY A 267 -28.20 7.56 25.85
C GLY A 267 -29.42 7.29 24.95
N GLU A 268 -30.39 8.20 24.94
CA GLU A 268 -31.61 8.06 24.12
C GLU A 268 -31.36 8.02 22.61
N GLU A 269 -30.26 8.61 22.11
CA GLU A 269 -29.88 8.57 20.68
C GLU A 269 -29.52 7.16 20.21
N GLN A 270 -29.28 6.22 21.14
CA GLN A 270 -28.97 4.84 20.83
C GLN A 270 -30.05 4.17 19.97
N LYS A 271 -31.33 4.57 20.10
CA LYS A 271 -32.44 4.02 19.30
C LYS A 271 -32.26 4.24 17.79
N GLY A 272 -31.56 5.30 17.39
CA GLY A 272 -31.23 5.60 16.00
C GLY A 272 -29.93 4.95 15.51
N ARG A 273 -29.08 4.44 16.41
CA ARG A 273 -27.76 3.89 16.08
C ARG A 273 -27.78 2.36 16.10
N LYS A 274 -27.42 1.73 14.99
CA LYS A 274 -27.34 0.26 14.90
C LYS A 274 -26.01 -0.27 15.48
N ILE A 275 -25.97 -1.55 15.82
CA ILE A 275 -24.73 -2.25 16.18
C ILE A 275 -24.06 -2.65 14.86
N CYS A 276 -22.80 -2.32 14.69
CA CYS A 276 -21.96 -2.72 13.57
C CYS A 276 -20.52 -2.86 14.05
N LEU A 277 -19.64 -3.49 13.26
CA LEU A 277 -18.24 -3.68 13.66
C LEU A 277 -17.52 -2.33 13.86
N MET A 278 -17.80 -1.34 13.01
CA MET A 278 -17.24 0.02 13.15
C MET A 278 -17.62 0.68 14.49
N ASP A 279 -18.85 0.44 14.97
CA ASP A 279 -19.26 0.99 16.27
C ASP A 279 -18.46 0.35 17.41
N ILE A 280 -18.21 -0.97 17.36
CA ILE A 280 -17.37 -1.68 18.35
C ILE A 280 -15.93 -1.17 18.30
N ALA A 281 -15.36 -0.99 17.09
CA ALA A 281 -13.99 -0.50 16.91
C ALA A 281 -13.78 0.90 17.53
N LEU A 282 -14.76 1.79 17.39
CA LEU A 282 -14.64 3.18 17.83
C LEU A 282 -15.10 3.44 19.29
N ILE A 283 -15.83 2.51 19.91
CA ILE A 283 -16.52 2.77 21.18
C ILE A 283 -15.54 3.06 22.34
N GLY A 284 -14.41 2.34 22.38
CA GLY A 284 -13.40 2.50 23.43
C GLY A 284 -12.78 3.89 23.40
N MET A 285 -12.36 4.33 22.21
CA MET A 285 -11.83 5.67 21.99
C MET A 285 -12.85 6.76 22.33
N LYS A 286 -14.09 6.63 21.85
CA LYS A 286 -15.16 7.61 22.13
C LYS A 286 -15.44 7.73 23.63
N GLU A 287 -15.49 6.61 24.34
CA GLU A 287 -15.72 6.58 25.78
C GLU A 287 -14.56 7.24 26.54
N LEU A 288 -13.32 6.85 26.23
CA LEU A 288 -12.13 7.43 26.86
C LEU A 288 -12.02 8.93 26.58
N LYS A 289 -12.37 9.38 25.37
CA LYS A 289 -12.48 10.80 25.03
C LYS A 289 -13.53 11.52 25.88
N LYS A 290 -14.77 11.00 25.97
CA LYS A 290 -15.84 11.59 26.79
C LYS A 290 -15.48 11.65 28.29
N ARG A 291 -14.67 10.69 28.76
CA ARG A 291 -14.14 10.66 30.13
C ARG A 291 -12.91 11.56 30.35
N GLY A 292 -12.43 12.27 29.33
CA GLY A 292 -11.29 13.19 29.42
C GLY A 292 -9.92 12.50 29.44
N LYS A 293 -9.82 11.27 28.94
CA LYS A 293 -8.58 10.46 28.90
C LYS A 293 -7.83 10.50 27.56
N LEU A 294 -8.37 11.22 26.58
CA LEU A 294 -7.78 11.45 25.27
C LEU A 294 -7.80 12.96 24.96
N THR A 295 -6.91 13.71 25.60
CA THR A 295 -6.85 15.18 25.53
C THR A 295 -5.84 15.70 24.51
N ASP A 296 -4.98 14.83 24.01
CA ASP A 296 -3.89 15.10 23.08
C ASP A 296 -4.27 14.80 21.63
N LEU A 297 -5.51 14.37 21.34
CA LEU A 297 -5.98 14.14 19.97
C LEU A 297 -6.04 15.46 19.19
N ASP A 298 -5.47 15.46 17.99
CA ASP A 298 -5.60 16.57 17.04
C ASP A 298 -6.93 16.48 16.30
N GLU A 299 -7.90 17.31 16.67
CA GLU A 299 -9.23 17.32 16.06
C GLU A 299 -9.21 18.02 14.69
N SER A 300 -9.49 17.27 13.62
CA SER A 300 -9.51 17.77 12.25
C SER A 300 -10.50 17.01 11.37
N ASP A 301 -10.93 17.66 10.29
CA ASP A 301 -11.67 17.04 9.17
C ASP A 301 -10.73 16.25 8.22
N GLU A 302 -9.41 16.36 8.41
CA GLU A 302 -8.39 15.60 7.65
C GLU A 302 -7.94 14.39 8.49
N ILE A 303 -8.42 13.20 8.11
CA ILE A 303 -8.41 11.98 8.97
C ILE A 303 -7.59 10.82 8.39
N ASN A 304 -6.74 11.05 7.38
CA ASN A 304 -5.95 10.00 6.71
C ASN A 304 -5.01 9.24 7.67
N ALA A 305 -4.47 9.94 8.69
CA ALA A 305 -3.59 9.37 9.69
C ALA A 305 -4.02 9.72 11.11
N CYS A 306 -3.64 8.87 12.08
CA CYS A 306 -3.80 9.18 13.49
C CYS A 306 -2.94 10.41 13.81
N SER A 307 -3.48 11.42 14.50
CA SER A 307 -2.75 12.63 14.84
C SER A 307 -2.90 12.99 16.32
N ILE A 308 -1.77 13.24 16.98
CA ILE A 308 -1.70 13.71 18.36
C ILE A 308 -0.80 14.93 18.51
N ILE A 309 -1.13 15.78 19.48
CA ILE A 309 -0.36 16.95 19.86
C ILE A 309 0.59 16.57 20.99
N VAL A 310 1.89 16.74 20.76
CA VAL A 310 2.93 16.50 21.76
C VAL A 310 3.71 17.78 22.04
N THR A 311 4.18 17.94 23.27
CA THR A 311 5.15 18.99 23.60
C THR A 311 6.55 18.44 23.44
N ALA A 312 7.30 18.96 22.46
CA ALA A 312 8.69 18.64 22.24
C ALA A 312 9.61 19.62 22.97
N GLU A 313 10.75 19.13 23.42
CA GLU A 313 11.86 19.96 23.90
C GLU A 313 12.92 20.07 22.80
N VAL A 314 13.19 21.29 22.34
CA VAL A 314 14.19 21.61 21.30
C VAL A 314 15.08 22.73 21.83
N ASP A 315 16.37 22.45 22.01
CA ASP A 315 17.35 23.36 22.65
C ASP A 315 16.85 23.96 23.99
N GLY A 316 16.19 23.13 24.81
CA GLY A 316 15.61 23.53 26.10
C GLY A 316 14.33 24.37 26.00
N ARG A 317 13.79 24.60 24.80
CA ARG A 317 12.51 25.29 24.57
C ARG A 317 11.39 24.28 24.35
N ARG A 318 10.21 24.58 24.89
CA ARG A 318 9.01 23.75 24.68
C ARG A 318 8.24 24.25 23.46
N GLU A 319 8.07 23.39 22.47
CA GLU A 319 7.27 23.66 21.26
C GLU A 319 6.16 22.60 21.09
N GLU A 320 5.02 23.00 20.52
CA GLU A 320 3.96 22.06 20.14
C GLU A 320 4.25 21.44 18.77
N TRP A 321 4.15 20.11 18.72
CA TRP A 321 4.33 19.30 17.54
C TRP A 321 3.11 18.43 17.30
N LEU A 322 2.84 18.15 16.04
CA LEU A 322 1.96 17.06 15.63
C LEU A 322 2.84 15.82 15.42
N VAL A 323 2.44 14.71 16.02
CA VAL A 323 2.97 13.38 15.74
C VAL A 323 1.85 12.57 15.13
N MET A 324 2.10 12.06 13.93
CA MET A 324 1.15 11.25 13.20
C MET A 324 1.69 9.84 13.01
N PHE A 325 0.79 8.87 13.00
CA PHE A 325 1.12 7.50 12.67
C PHE A 325 -0.03 6.85 11.92
N LYS A 326 0.33 5.92 11.04
CA LYS A 326 -0.61 5.15 10.24
C LYS A 326 0.01 3.81 9.93
N ASN A 327 -0.84 2.81 9.82
CA ASN A 327 -0.51 1.52 9.24
C ASN A 327 -1.46 1.26 8.08
N GLU A 328 -0.98 0.53 7.09
CA GLU A 328 -1.72 0.18 5.89
C GLU A 328 -1.37 -1.24 5.48
N THR A 329 -2.21 -1.85 4.64
CA THR A 329 -1.96 -3.18 4.10
C THR A 329 -2.05 -3.20 2.60
N HIS A 330 -1.24 -4.05 1.97
CA HIS A 330 -1.30 -4.23 0.51
C HIS A 330 -1.26 -5.71 0.12
N ASN A 331 -2.13 -6.49 0.77
CA ASN A 331 -2.12 -7.94 0.74
C ASN A 331 -2.37 -8.52 -0.67
N HIS A 332 -3.39 -8.03 -1.38
CA HIS A 332 -3.78 -8.57 -2.69
C HIS A 332 -2.76 -8.25 -3.79
N PRO A 333 -2.31 -7.00 -3.96
CA PRO A 333 -1.28 -6.68 -4.96
C PRO A 333 0.02 -7.45 -4.69
N THR A 334 0.44 -7.58 -3.43
CA THR A 334 1.67 -8.30 -3.06
C THR A 334 1.58 -9.81 -3.32
N GLU A 335 0.37 -10.37 -3.42
CA GLU A 335 0.16 -11.78 -3.75
C GLU A 335 0.41 -12.07 -5.24
N ILE A 336 0.12 -11.09 -6.10
CA ILE A 336 0.18 -11.21 -7.55
C ILE A 336 1.52 -10.68 -8.09
N GLU A 337 1.96 -9.53 -7.58
CA GLU A 337 3.24 -8.91 -7.89
C GLU A 337 3.90 -8.43 -6.57
N PRO A 338 4.74 -9.29 -5.95
CA PRO A 338 5.24 -9.04 -4.60
C PRO A 338 6.09 -7.78 -4.44
N PHE A 339 6.88 -7.40 -5.44
CA PHE A 339 7.79 -6.27 -5.31
C PHE A 339 7.03 -4.95 -5.29
N GLY A 340 6.25 -4.67 -6.33
CA GLY A 340 5.45 -3.46 -6.47
C GLY A 340 4.36 -3.39 -5.42
N GLY A 341 3.70 -4.51 -5.11
CA GLY A 341 2.69 -4.58 -4.04
C GLY A 341 3.24 -4.13 -2.67
N ALA A 342 4.40 -4.65 -2.26
CA ALA A 342 5.00 -4.28 -0.98
C ALA A 342 5.65 -2.88 -0.99
N ALA A 343 6.19 -2.45 -2.12
CA ALA A 343 6.74 -1.10 -2.29
C ALA A 343 5.64 -0.04 -2.14
N THR A 344 4.51 -0.24 -2.81
CA THR A 344 3.36 0.67 -2.76
C THR A 344 2.62 0.62 -1.41
N CYS A 345 2.70 -0.50 -0.67
CA CYS A 345 2.25 -0.55 0.72
C CYS A 345 2.94 0.52 1.60
N LEU A 346 4.25 0.71 1.41
CA LEU A 346 4.98 1.74 2.14
C LEU A 346 4.69 3.14 1.59
N GLY A 347 4.66 3.30 0.26
CA GLY A 347 4.35 4.58 -0.37
C GLY A 347 2.98 5.14 0.04
N GLY A 348 1.92 4.33 -0.02
CA GLY A 348 0.58 4.71 0.47
C GLY A 348 0.62 5.15 1.94
N ALA A 349 1.20 4.31 2.80
CA ALA A 349 1.29 4.58 4.23
C ALA A 349 2.06 5.87 4.55
N ILE A 350 3.05 6.27 3.73
CA ILE A 350 3.78 7.53 3.87
C ILE A 350 2.92 8.73 3.45
N ARG A 351 2.12 8.60 2.39
CA ARG A 351 1.27 9.69 1.88
C ARG A 351 0.12 10.05 2.82
N ASP A 352 -0.40 9.09 3.56
CA ASP A 352 -1.44 9.31 4.56
C ASP A 352 -1.04 10.38 5.60
N PRO A 353 0.07 10.26 6.35
CA PRO A 353 0.56 11.34 7.21
C PRO A 353 0.99 12.59 6.43
N LEU A 354 1.52 12.46 5.20
CA LEU A 354 1.88 13.63 4.40
C LEU A 354 0.67 14.50 4.09
N SER A 355 -0.55 13.94 4.04
CA SER A 355 -1.76 14.75 3.97
C SER A 355 -1.81 15.73 5.14
N GLY A 356 -1.31 15.38 6.32
CA GLY A 356 -1.12 16.26 7.47
C GLY A 356 0.11 17.18 7.44
N ARG A 357 0.81 17.29 6.30
CA ARG A 357 2.05 18.07 6.10
C ARG A 357 3.19 17.66 7.05
N VAL A 358 3.20 16.43 7.52
CA VAL A 358 4.27 15.93 8.40
C VAL A 358 5.42 15.33 7.59
N TYR A 359 6.62 15.35 8.16
CA TYR A 359 7.75 14.61 7.61
C TYR A 359 7.77 13.21 8.20
N VAL A 360 7.70 12.17 7.36
CA VAL A 360 7.72 10.77 7.78
C VAL A 360 9.17 10.34 7.97
N TYR A 361 9.52 9.84 9.16
CA TYR A 361 10.91 9.60 9.56
C TYR A 361 11.16 8.22 10.19
N GLN A 362 10.11 7.45 10.49
CA GLN A 362 10.24 6.03 10.86
C GLN A 362 9.26 5.16 10.08
N ALA A 363 9.70 3.94 9.79
CA ALA A 363 8.86 2.85 9.31
C ALA A 363 9.02 1.58 10.15
N LEU A 364 7.96 0.79 10.18
CA LEU A 364 7.88 -0.55 10.74
C LEU A 364 7.25 -1.47 9.70
N ARG A 365 7.80 -2.66 9.52
CA ARG A 365 7.27 -3.69 8.63
C ARG A 365 6.96 -4.95 9.42
N VAL A 366 5.68 -5.33 9.48
CA VAL A 366 5.23 -6.54 10.18
C VAL A 366 4.37 -7.37 9.24
N THR A 367 4.88 -8.52 8.81
CA THR A 367 4.25 -9.29 7.73
C THR A 367 3.90 -10.70 8.18
N GLY A 368 3.02 -11.36 7.42
CA GLY A 368 2.60 -12.73 7.66
C GLY A 368 2.76 -13.56 6.39
N SER A 369 3.41 -14.72 6.52
CA SER A 369 3.76 -15.58 5.39
C SER A 369 3.48 -17.06 5.69
N GLY A 370 3.24 -17.86 4.65
CA GLY A 370 3.45 -19.31 4.72
C GLY A 370 4.94 -19.66 4.83
N ASP A 371 5.29 -20.95 4.95
CA ASP A 371 6.70 -21.38 5.00
C ASP A 371 7.40 -21.07 3.65
N PRO A 372 8.38 -20.15 3.60
CA PRO A 372 9.08 -19.78 2.36
C PRO A 372 10.06 -20.86 1.90
N ARG A 373 10.26 -21.93 2.68
CA ARG A 373 11.12 -23.08 2.35
C ARG A 373 10.32 -24.23 1.73
N ALA A 374 9.00 -24.09 1.61
CA ALA A 374 8.16 -25.08 0.95
C ALA A 374 8.65 -25.33 -0.49
N ARG A 375 8.49 -26.56 -0.98
CA ARG A 375 8.93 -26.91 -2.33
C ARG A 375 8.08 -26.15 -3.34
N VAL A 376 8.71 -25.72 -4.44
CA VAL A 376 8.02 -25.02 -5.54
C VAL A 376 6.88 -25.88 -6.12
N GLU A 377 7.07 -27.20 -6.16
CA GLU A 377 6.06 -28.18 -6.62
C GLU A 377 4.82 -28.28 -5.71
N ASP A 378 4.89 -27.83 -4.46
CA ASP A 378 3.75 -27.81 -3.52
C ASP A 378 2.94 -26.50 -3.59
N THR A 379 3.30 -25.60 -4.52
CA THR A 379 2.62 -24.30 -4.70
C THR A 379 1.19 -24.54 -5.20
N LEU A 380 0.24 -23.79 -4.65
CA LEU A 380 -1.16 -23.81 -5.11
C LEU A 380 -1.23 -23.46 -6.61
N PRO A 381 -2.02 -24.18 -7.42
CA PRO A 381 -2.19 -23.86 -8.84
C PRO A 381 -2.60 -22.40 -9.06
N GLY A 382 -1.94 -21.71 -10.01
CA GLY A 382 -2.19 -20.30 -10.31
C GLY A 382 -1.54 -19.30 -9.35
N LYS A 383 -0.81 -19.76 -8.32
CA LYS A 383 -0.14 -18.90 -7.33
C LYS A 383 1.36 -18.85 -7.55
N LEU A 384 1.99 -17.75 -7.14
CA LEU A 384 3.44 -17.68 -7.04
C LEU A 384 3.95 -18.56 -5.87
N PRO A 385 5.16 -19.17 -5.99
CA PRO A 385 5.76 -19.88 -4.88
C PRO A 385 5.96 -18.98 -3.67
N GLN A 386 5.74 -19.51 -2.46
CA GLN A 386 5.84 -18.73 -1.21
C GLN A 386 7.18 -18.02 -1.08
N ARG A 387 8.28 -18.70 -1.41
CA ARG A 387 9.63 -18.11 -1.43
C ARG A 387 9.70 -16.81 -2.23
N LYS A 388 9.09 -16.76 -3.42
CA LYS A 388 9.08 -15.56 -4.27
C LYS A 388 8.27 -14.45 -3.67
N ILE A 389 7.09 -14.78 -3.13
CA ILE A 389 6.22 -13.79 -2.48
C ILE A 389 6.93 -13.16 -1.29
N THR A 390 7.52 -13.99 -0.42
CA THR A 390 8.24 -13.55 0.78
C THR A 390 9.45 -12.67 0.44
N THR A 391 10.34 -13.16 -0.43
CA THR A 391 11.59 -12.46 -0.76
C THR A 391 11.37 -11.23 -1.66
N GLY A 392 10.43 -11.32 -2.61
CA GLY A 392 10.03 -10.21 -3.48
C GLY A 392 9.39 -9.06 -2.71
N ALA A 393 8.49 -9.36 -1.77
CA ALA A 393 7.89 -8.34 -0.91
C ALA A 393 8.92 -7.64 -0.02
N ALA A 394 9.83 -8.40 0.59
CA ALA A 394 10.92 -7.83 1.37
C ALA A 394 11.83 -6.93 0.50
N ALA A 395 12.11 -7.32 -0.75
CA ALA A 395 12.86 -6.51 -1.70
C ALA A 395 12.12 -5.22 -2.10
N GLY A 396 10.82 -5.30 -2.38
CA GLY A 396 9.99 -4.15 -2.75
C GLY A 396 9.92 -3.10 -1.64
N PHE A 397 9.55 -3.52 -0.43
CA PHE A 397 9.43 -2.63 0.71
C PHE A 397 10.77 -1.98 1.08
N SER A 398 11.85 -2.77 1.17
CA SER A 398 13.18 -2.24 1.48
C SER A 398 13.69 -1.29 0.40
N SER A 399 13.48 -1.62 -0.88
CA SER A 399 13.85 -0.75 -1.99
C SER A 399 13.17 0.61 -1.88
N TYR A 400 11.85 0.64 -1.63
CA TYR A 400 11.11 1.89 -1.51
C TYR A 400 11.60 2.72 -0.31
N GLY A 401 11.68 2.11 0.87
CA GLY A 401 12.11 2.78 2.11
C GLY A 401 13.53 3.32 2.05
N ASN A 402 14.47 2.56 1.48
CA ASN A 402 15.86 2.98 1.36
C ASN A 402 16.02 4.16 0.38
N GLN A 403 15.30 4.12 -0.76
CA GLN A 403 15.38 5.18 -1.78
C GLN A 403 14.72 6.49 -1.33
N ILE A 404 13.56 6.41 -0.67
CA ILE A 404 12.91 7.59 -0.12
C ILE A 404 13.68 8.15 1.09
N GLY A 405 14.56 7.35 1.70
CA GLY A 405 15.41 7.70 2.82
C GLY A 405 14.67 7.68 4.15
N LEU A 406 13.95 6.60 4.41
CA LEU A 406 13.14 6.37 5.60
C LEU A 406 13.74 5.25 6.47
N ALA A 407 13.99 5.55 7.75
CA ALA A 407 14.57 4.58 8.67
C ALA A 407 13.52 3.53 9.09
N THR A 408 13.73 2.29 8.70
CA THR A 408 12.89 1.16 9.12
C THR A 408 13.45 0.54 10.40
N GLY A 409 12.88 0.90 11.55
CA GLY A 409 13.43 0.56 12.86
C GLY A 409 13.05 -0.83 13.36
N GLN A 410 11.96 -1.41 12.86
CA GLN A 410 11.51 -2.75 13.22
C GLN A 410 10.98 -3.51 12.01
N VAL A 411 11.51 -4.72 11.82
CA VAL A 411 11.10 -5.65 10.75
C VAL A 411 10.84 -7.00 11.39
N ALA A 412 9.66 -7.56 11.17
CA ALA A 412 9.31 -8.89 11.63
C ALA A 412 8.37 -9.58 10.64
N GLU A 413 8.52 -10.89 10.49
CA GLU A 413 7.60 -11.74 9.74
C GLU A 413 7.10 -12.88 10.62
N VAL A 414 5.78 -13.03 10.72
CA VAL A 414 5.14 -14.16 11.40
C VAL A 414 4.78 -15.25 10.40
N TYR A 415 5.03 -16.49 10.75
CA TYR A 415 4.82 -17.63 9.87
C TYR A 415 3.63 -18.47 10.33
N ASN A 416 2.64 -18.64 9.45
CA ASN A 416 1.47 -19.48 9.69
C ASN A 416 0.88 -19.98 8.37
N GLN A 417 0.38 -21.23 8.35
CA GLN A 417 -0.23 -21.84 7.17
C GLN A 417 -1.49 -21.08 6.70
N GLY A 418 -2.19 -20.38 7.60
CA GLY A 418 -3.32 -19.51 7.27
C GLY A 418 -2.97 -18.36 6.30
N PHE A 419 -1.69 -17.99 6.18
CA PHE A 419 -1.21 -17.00 5.21
C PHE A 419 -0.86 -17.60 3.85
N ILE A 420 -0.99 -18.92 3.65
CA ILE A 420 -0.70 -19.54 2.35
C ILE A 420 -1.69 -19.07 1.29
N ALA A 421 -2.97 -18.91 1.61
CA ALA A 421 -3.95 -18.46 0.64
C ALA A 421 -3.70 -17.01 0.23
N LYS A 422 -3.38 -16.15 1.20
CA LYS A 422 -3.10 -14.73 1.00
C LYS A 422 -2.18 -14.24 2.10
N ARG A 423 -1.03 -13.68 1.73
CA ARG A 423 -0.07 -13.13 2.69
C ARG A 423 -0.65 -11.91 3.43
N MET A 424 0.00 -11.56 4.53
CA MET A 424 -0.21 -10.30 5.23
C MET A 424 1.00 -9.38 4.96
N GLU A 425 0.81 -8.28 4.25
CA GLU A 425 1.80 -7.22 4.05
C GLU A 425 1.31 -5.97 4.77
N ILE A 426 1.96 -5.62 5.89
CA ILE A 426 1.62 -4.42 6.68
C ILE A 426 2.87 -3.55 6.82
N GLY A 427 2.72 -2.29 6.42
CA GLY A 427 3.64 -1.21 6.73
C GLY A 427 3.02 -0.27 7.76
N ALA A 428 3.81 0.25 8.68
CA ALA A 428 3.41 1.34 9.56
C ALA A 428 4.47 2.43 9.57
N VAL A 429 4.05 3.67 9.73
CA VAL A 429 4.94 4.82 9.70
C VAL A 429 4.65 5.81 10.83
N ILE A 430 5.66 6.61 11.16
CA ILE A 430 5.54 7.76 12.05
C ILE A 430 6.06 9.00 11.33
N GLY A 431 5.26 10.06 11.37
CA GLY A 431 5.65 11.39 10.90
C GLY A 431 5.45 12.45 11.96
N ALA A 432 6.15 13.57 11.82
CA ALA A 432 5.99 14.71 12.71
C ALA A 432 6.22 16.05 12.03
N ALA A 433 5.56 17.10 12.54
CA ALA A 433 5.81 18.49 12.15
C ALA A 433 5.53 19.45 13.31
N PRO A 434 6.20 20.63 13.36
CA PRO A 434 5.79 21.70 14.25
C PRO A 434 4.33 22.09 13.97
N ARG A 435 3.49 22.14 15.00
CA ARG A 435 2.04 22.41 14.84
C ARG A 435 1.77 23.71 14.10
N LYS A 436 2.61 24.73 14.33
CA LYS A 436 2.55 26.06 13.68
C LYS A 436 2.71 26.02 12.14
N ASN A 437 3.19 24.92 11.57
CA ASN A 437 3.41 24.76 10.13
C ASN A 437 2.26 24.03 9.44
N VAL A 438 1.31 23.46 10.19
CA VAL A 438 0.17 22.73 9.65
C VAL A 438 -1.08 23.61 9.77
N VAL A 439 -1.50 24.17 8.63
CA VAL A 439 -2.72 24.98 8.54
C VAL A 439 -3.89 24.05 8.26
N ARG A 440 -4.97 24.17 9.03
CA ARG A 440 -6.22 23.42 8.82
C ARG A 440 -7.35 24.43 8.58
N LYS A 441 -7.77 24.57 7.32
CA LYS A 441 -8.85 25.50 6.92
C LYS A 441 -9.84 24.80 6.01
N LYS A 442 -11.12 25.14 6.15
CA LYS A 442 -12.15 24.70 5.20
C LYS A 442 -11.94 25.39 3.86
N PRO A 443 -11.93 24.65 2.73
CA PRO A 443 -11.91 25.25 1.40
C PRO A 443 -13.09 26.20 1.22
N ALA A 444 -12.85 27.32 0.55
CA ALA A 444 -13.84 28.33 0.21
C ALA A 444 -14.01 28.42 -1.31
N GLU A 445 -15.15 28.94 -1.77
CA GLU A 445 -15.37 29.23 -3.18
C GLU A 445 -14.24 30.12 -3.74
N GLY A 446 -13.71 29.75 -4.89
CA GLY A 446 -12.56 30.41 -5.53
C GLY A 446 -11.19 29.86 -5.14
N ASP A 447 -11.09 28.99 -4.12
CA ASP A 447 -9.88 28.22 -3.86
C ASP A 447 -9.57 27.27 -5.02
N VAL A 448 -8.29 26.94 -5.17
CA VAL A 448 -7.78 26.16 -6.31
C VAL A 448 -7.18 24.84 -5.80
N VAL A 449 -7.44 23.76 -6.53
CA VAL A 449 -6.84 22.44 -6.27
C VAL A 449 -5.69 22.19 -7.25
N LEU A 450 -4.53 21.91 -6.67
CA LEU A 450 -3.31 21.51 -7.37
C LEU A 450 -3.09 20.01 -7.25
N LEU A 451 -2.74 19.36 -8.35
CA LEU A 451 -2.16 18.02 -8.36
C LEU A 451 -0.64 18.17 -8.36
N VAL A 452 0.01 17.61 -7.34
CA VAL A 452 1.46 17.71 -7.14
C VAL A 452 2.07 16.31 -7.21
N GLY A 453 3.16 16.14 -7.95
CA GLY A 453 3.93 14.89 -7.97
C GLY A 453 3.90 14.13 -9.29
N GLY A 454 3.60 12.84 -9.22
CA GLY A 454 3.65 11.90 -10.34
C GLY A 454 2.65 12.19 -11.46
N LYS A 455 2.96 11.71 -12.67
CA LYS A 455 2.07 11.78 -13.83
C LYS A 455 1.09 10.59 -13.85
N THR A 456 -0.07 10.80 -14.46
CA THR A 456 -1.17 9.83 -14.51
C THR A 456 -1.00 8.85 -15.68
N GLY A 457 -1.12 7.56 -15.39
CA GLY A 457 -1.09 6.43 -16.32
C GLY A 457 -2.32 5.54 -16.15
N ARG A 458 -2.35 4.40 -16.84
CA ARG A 458 -3.37 3.33 -16.64
C ARG A 458 -3.02 2.43 -15.44
N ASP A 459 -2.47 3.02 -14.39
CA ASP A 459 -2.05 2.28 -13.20
C ASP A 459 -3.25 2.14 -12.25
N GLY A 460 -3.58 0.92 -11.85
CA GLY A 460 -4.59 0.64 -10.83
C GLY A 460 -6.02 1.07 -11.20
N CYS A 461 -6.35 1.23 -12.49
CA CYS A 461 -7.72 1.54 -12.91
C CYS A 461 -8.67 0.40 -12.49
N GLY A 462 -9.41 0.60 -11.40
CA GLY A 462 -10.24 -0.44 -10.77
C GLY A 462 -9.55 -1.27 -9.68
N GLY A 463 -8.38 -0.84 -9.16
CA GLY A 463 -7.67 -1.53 -8.09
C GLY A 463 -8.48 -1.65 -6.79
N ALA A 464 -9.18 -0.58 -6.39
CA ALA A 464 -10.09 -0.59 -5.25
C ALA A 464 -11.17 -1.69 -5.35
N THR A 465 -11.71 -1.91 -6.55
CA THR A 465 -12.75 -2.91 -6.81
C THR A 465 -12.13 -4.31 -6.98
N GLY A 466 -10.94 -4.41 -7.58
CA GLY A 466 -10.14 -5.64 -7.70
C GLY A 466 -9.75 -6.25 -6.34
N SER A 467 -9.35 -5.40 -5.38
CA SER A 467 -9.01 -5.83 -4.01
C SER A 467 -10.16 -6.55 -3.27
N SER A 468 -11.40 -6.31 -3.71
CA SER A 468 -12.63 -6.88 -3.16
C SER A 468 -13.09 -8.17 -3.86
N LYS A 469 -12.44 -8.60 -4.96
CA LYS A 469 -12.80 -9.78 -5.78
C LYS A 469 -12.09 -11.08 -5.34
N GLU A 470 -12.64 -12.23 -5.72
CA GLU A 470 -12.07 -13.56 -5.44
C GLU A 470 -11.04 -13.97 -6.51
N HIS A 471 -10.05 -14.78 -6.11
CA HIS A 471 -9.05 -15.32 -7.03
C HIS A 471 -9.64 -16.48 -7.84
N THR A 472 -9.78 -16.27 -9.16
CA THR A 472 -10.05 -17.33 -10.12
C THR A 472 -8.95 -17.35 -11.18
N MET A 473 -8.77 -18.48 -11.87
CA MET A 473 -7.74 -18.60 -12.91
C MET A 473 -7.93 -17.61 -14.07
N GLU A 474 -9.16 -17.12 -14.28
CA GLU A 474 -9.50 -16.14 -15.32
C GLU A 474 -9.16 -14.70 -14.91
N SER A 475 -9.22 -14.34 -13.61
CA SER A 475 -8.92 -12.98 -13.16
C SER A 475 -7.44 -12.61 -13.27
N LEU A 476 -6.53 -13.59 -13.18
CA LEU A 476 -5.08 -13.38 -13.29
C LEU A 476 -4.63 -12.73 -14.60
N TYR A 477 -5.37 -12.93 -15.70
CA TYR A 477 -5.03 -12.37 -17.01
C TYR A 477 -5.54 -10.93 -17.21
N SER A 478 -6.56 -10.49 -16.46
CA SER A 478 -7.08 -9.11 -16.51
C SER A 478 -6.46 -8.17 -15.48
N CYS A 479 -5.81 -8.71 -14.43
CA CYS A 479 -5.20 -7.94 -13.33
C CYS A 479 -3.89 -7.21 -13.69
N GLY A 480 -3.37 -7.30 -14.92
CA GLY A 480 -2.12 -6.61 -15.31
C GLY A 480 -2.19 -5.08 -15.16
N ALA A 481 -3.40 -4.50 -15.27
CA ALA A 481 -3.66 -3.08 -15.04
C ALA A 481 -3.74 -2.70 -13.55
N GLU A 482 -3.86 -3.66 -12.63
CA GLU A 482 -3.96 -3.43 -11.18
C GLU A 482 -2.58 -3.33 -10.51
N VAL A 483 -1.50 -3.72 -11.20
CA VAL A 483 -0.14 -3.70 -10.65
C VAL A 483 0.43 -2.29 -10.63
N GLN A 484 0.55 -1.73 -9.44
CA GLN A 484 1.12 -0.40 -9.20
C GLN A 484 2.63 -0.51 -8.92
N LYS A 485 3.42 0.31 -9.62
CA LYS A 485 4.86 0.49 -9.35
C LYS A 485 5.09 1.93 -8.92
N GLY A 486 5.68 2.09 -7.74
CA GLY A 486 5.98 3.40 -7.19
C GLY A 486 7.31 3.98 -7.66
N ASN A 487 7.42 5.30 -7.58
CA ASN A 487 8.58 6.15 -7.83
C ASN A 487 9.02 6.88 -6.53
N PRO A 488 9.71 6.19 -5.61
CA PRO A 488 10.11 6.74 -4.31
C PRO A 488 10.90 8.08 -4.38
N PRO A 489 11.79 8.31 -5.38
CA PRO A 489 12.42 9.62 -5.57
C PRO A 489 11.44 10.79 -5.74
N THR A 490 10.31 10.58 -6.44
CA THR A 490 9.28 11.61 -6.59
C THR A 490 8.58 11.88 -5.26
N GLU A 491 8.22 10.85 -4.51
CA GLU A 491 7.61 11.01 -3.19
C GLU A 491 8.56 11.70 -2.19
N ARG A 492 9.86 11.39 -2.25
CA ARG A 492 10.89 12.08 -1.43
C ARG A 492 10.88 13.59 -1.64
N LYS A 493 10.73 14.05 -2.89
CA LYS A 493 10.65 15.48 -3.21
C LYS A 493 9.39 16.09 -2.60
N ILE A 494 8.26 15.38 -2.62
CA ILE A 494 7.00 15.84 -2.00
C ILE A 494 7.17 15.99 -0.47
N GLN A 495 7.81 15.01 0.18
CA GLN A 495 8.13 15.10 1.61
C GLN A 495 8.97 16.33 1.95
N ARG A 496 9.95 16.64 1.11
CA ARG A 496 10.80 17.84 1.28
C ARG A 496 10.00 19.12 1.11
N LEU A 497 9.17 19.20 0.07
CA LEU A 497 8.28 20.34 -0.16
C LEU A 497 7.35 20.58 1.04
N PHE A 498 6.72 19.53 1.58
CA PHE A 498 5.80 19.66 2.71
C PHE A 498 6.50 19.94 4.04
N ARG A 499 7.77 19.58 4.16
CA ARG A 499 8.60 19.93 5.31
C ARG A 499 9.00 21.42 5.32
N ASP A 500 8.99 22.10 4.17
CA ASP A 500 9.28 23.53 4.06
C ASP A 500 8.10 24.38 4.57
N PRO A 501 8.28 25.18 5.65
CA PRO A 501 7.23 26.06 6.17
C PRO A 501 6.71 27.10 5.17
N ARG A 502 7.49 27.45 4.13
CA ARG A 502 7.08 28.36 3.06
C ARG A 502 5.97 27.75 2.19
N ALA A 503 5.99 26.43 1.99
CA ALA A 503 4.98 25.71 1.22
C ALA A 503 3.87 25.18 2.13
N SER A 504 4.22 24.54 3.26
CA SER A 504 3.26 23.85 4.13
C SER A 504 2.17 24.77 4.68
N LYS A 505 2.49 26.04 4.94
CA LYS A 505 1.56 27.04 5.47
C LYS A 505 0.58 27.59 4.43
N LEU A 506 0.86 27.42 3.14
CA LEU A 506 -0.04 27.80 2.05
C LEU A 506 -1.16 26.77 1.86
N ILE A 507 -0.94 25.54 2.35
CA ILE A 507 -1.87 24.44 2.19
C ILE A 507 -3.03 24.58 3.19
N LYS A 508 -4.23 24.84 2.68
CA LYS A 508 -5.46 24.90 3.49
C LYS A 508 -5.94 23.51 3.90
N LYS A 509 -5.91 22.58 2.95
CA LYS A 509 -6.33 21.18 3.06
C LYS A 509 -5.57 20.34 2.04
N CYS A 510 -5.29 19.09 2.36
CA CYS A 510 -4.59 18.17 1.47
C CYS A 510 -5.21 16.78 1.57
N ASN A 511 -5.09 16.00 0.49
CA ASN A 511 -5.42 14.59 0.48
C ASN A 511 -4.38 13.85 -0.38
N ASP A 512 -4.15 12.58 -0.08
CA ASP A 512 -3.33 11.72 -0.92
C ASP A 512 -4.15 11.13 -2.09
N PHE A 513 -3.45 10.68 -3.13
CA PHE A 513 -4.06 9.86 -4.17
C PHE A 513 -3.82 8.38 -3.85
N GLY A 514 -4.86 7.72 -3.35
CA GLY A 514 -4.93 6.28 -3.16
C GLY A 514 -6.00 5.65 -4.07
N ALA A 515 -6.88 4.87 -3.47
CA ALA A 515 -8.00 4.20 -4.14
C ALA A 515 -8.95 5.20 -4.84
N GLY A 516 -9.28 4.93 -6.10
CA GLY A 516 -10.20 5.75 -6.90
C GLY A 516 -9.67 7.08 -7.44
N GLY A 517 -8.37 7.34 -7.27
CA GLY A 517 -7.66 8.36 -8.04
C GLY A 517 -8.21 9.78 -7.89
N VAL A 518 -8.30 10.50 -9.01
CA VAL A 518 -8.79 11.89 -9.07
C VAL A 518 -10.20 12.00 -8.47
N SER A 519 -11.05 11.01 -8.72
CA SER A 519 -12.46 11.08 -8.31
C SER A 519 -12.64 11.13 -6.79
N VAL A 520 -11.88 10.33 -6.05
CA VAL A 520 -11.94 10.24 -4.59
C VAL A 520 -11.04 11.30 -3.96
N ALA A 521 -9.75 11.32 -4.33
CA ALA A 521 -8.75 12.17 -3.70
C ALA A 521 -9.13 13.66 -3.75
N ILE A 522 -9.56 14.15 -4.92
CA ILE A 522 -9.99 15.54 -5.07
C ILE A 522 -11.42 15.72 -4.54
N GLY A 523 -12.32 14.76 -4.79
CA GLY A 523 -13.73 14.84 -4.38
C GLY A 523 -13.96 14.84 -2.86
N GLU A 524 -13.01 14.38 -2.05
CA GLU A 524 -13.07 14.44 -0.58
C GLU A 524 -12.58 15.77 0.02
N LEU A 525 -11.89 16.61 -0.78
CA LEU A 525 -11.38 17.89 -0.30
C LEU A 525 -12.53 18.84 0.07
N THR A 526 -13.59 18.87 -0.73
CA THR A 526 -14.74 19.75 -0.50
C THR A 526 -15.99 19.25 -1.23
N ASP A 527 -17.14 19.78 -0.86
CA ASP A 527 -18.46 19.34 -1.33
C ASP A 527 -18.81 19.83 -2.74
N SER A 528 -18.06 20.78 -3.30
CA SER A 528 -18.39 21.48 -4.54
C SER A 528 -17.14 21.75 -5.38
N LEU A 529 -16.99 21.01 -6.47
CA LEU A 529 -15.77 20.97 -7.27
C LEU A 529 -16.07 20.87 -8.75
N ASP A 530 -15.36 21.68 -9.52
CA ASP A 530 -15.27 21.56 -10.97
C ASP A 530 -13.84 21.13 -11.33
N ILE A 531 -13.68 19.88 -11.75
CA ILE A 531 -12.39 19.24 -12.08
C ILE A 531 -12.21 19.23 -13.60
N ASN A 532 -11.07 19.71 -14.08
CA ASN A 532 -10.66 19.62 -15.48
C ASN A 532 -9.67 18.46 -15.68
N LEU A 533 -10.14 17.36 -16.27
CA LEU A 533 -9.32 16.18 -16.54
C LEU A 533 -8.29 16.41 -17.67
N ASP A 534 -8.51 17.39 -18.54
CA ASP A 534 -7.53 17.75 -19.58
C ASP A 534 -6.27 18.38 -19.00
N ALA A 535 -6.35 18.95 -17.79
CA ALA A 535 -5.22 19.57 -17.08
C ALA A 535 -4.40 18.57 -16.25
N VAL A 536 -4.84 17.32 -16.13
CA VAL A 536 -4.14 16.28 -15.36
C VAL A 536 -2.88 15.84 -16.13
N PRO A 537 -1.67 15.93 -15.53
CA PRO A 537 -0.43 15.48 -16.18
C PRO A 537 -0.47 13.98 -16.50
N LYS A 538 -0.02 13.60 -17.71
CA LYS A 538 -0.09 12.22 -18.23
C LYS A 538 1.29 11.64 -18.49
N LYS A 539 1.47 10.33 -18.24
CA LYS A 539 2.70 9.59 -18.58
C LYS A 539 2.86 9.39 -20.08
N TYR A 540 1.75 9.10 -20.76
CA TYR A 540 1.65 8.87 -22.20
C TYR A 540 0.26 9.30 -22.69
N GLU A 541 0.17 9.63 -23.98
CA GLU A 541 -1.10 9.92 -24.62
C GLU A 541 -1.91 8.64 -24.86
N GLY A 542 -3.24 8.77 -24.99
CA GLY A 542 -4.14 7.64 -25.22
C GLY A 542 -5.03 7.25 -24.04
N LEU A 543 -4.93 7.94 -22.90
CA LEU A 543 -5.83 7.76 -21.76
C LEU A 543 -7.19 8.42 -22.02
N ASP A 544 -8.28 7.67 -21.80
CA ASP A 544 -9.63 8.19 -21.91
C ASP A 544 -10.07 8.98 -20.65
N GLY A 545 -11.19 9.69 -20.73
CA GLY A 545 -11.69 10.48 -19.60
C GLY A 545 -12.07 9.66 -18.36
N THR A 546 -12.48 8.40 -18.53
CA THR A 546 -12.76 7.50 -17.41
C THR A 546 -11.47 7.09 -16.73
N GLU A 547 -10.46 6.67 -17.50
CA GLU A 547 -9.15 6.28 -17.00
C GLU A 547 -8.49 7.42 -16.22
N LEU A 548 -8.56 8.65 -16.72
CA LEU A 548 -8.06 9.83 -16.00
C LEU A 548 -8.79 10.08 -14.67
N ALA A 549 -10.10 9.83 -14.62
CA ALA A 549 -10.92 10.06 -13.43
C ALA A 549 -10.63 9.05 -12.30
N ILE A 550 -10.37 7.78 -12.63
CA ILE A 550 -10.23 6.70 -11.65
C ILE A 550 -8.81 6.14 -11.50
N SER A 551 -7.84 6.61 -12.28
CA SER A 551 -6.46 6.13 -12.23
C SER A 551 -5.84 6.30 -10.83
N GLU A 552 -5.24 5.23 -10.33
CA GLU A 552 -4.60 5.13 -9.02
C GLU A 552 -3.06 5.24 -9.14
N SER A 553 -2.57 5.92 -10.19
CA SER A 553 -1.15 6.23 -10.34
C SER A 553 -0.54 6.84 -9.08
N GLN A 554 0.67 6.39 -8.77
CA GLN A 554 1.34 6.67 -7.51
C GLN A 554 2.14 7.99 -7.51
N GLU A 555 2.52 8.34 -6.28
CA GLU A 555 3.20 9.57 -5.83
C GLU A 555 2.51 10.88 -6.18
N ARG A 556 1.19 10.96 -6.00
CA ARG A 556 0.42 12.20 -6.20
C ARG A 556 -0.20 12.69 -4.90
N MET A 557 -0.25 14.01 -4.73
CA MET A 557 -0.97 14.69 -3.64
C MET A 557 -1.91 15.75 -4.22
N ALA A 558 -3.11 15.88 -3.64
CA ALA A 558 -4.06 16.93 -3.96
C ALA A 558 -3.98 18.04 -2.90
N VAL A 559 -3.70 19.27 -3.33
CA VAL A 559 -3.43 20.40 -2.43
C VAL A 559 -4.40 21.54 -2.71
N VAL A 560 -5.11 22.00 -1.69
CA VAL A 560 -5.97 23.19 -1.76
C VAL A 560 -5.19 24.42 -1.30
N VAL A 561 -5.10 25.43 -2.17
CA VAL A 561 -4.47 26.73 -1.89
C VAL A 561 -5.42 27.88 -2.22
N ALA A 562 -5.15 29.05 -1.63
CA ALA A 562 -5.82 30.28 -2.03
C ALA A 562 -5.38 30.71 -3.45
N PRO A 563 -6.23 31.37 -4.24
CA PRO A 563 -5.90 31.73 -5.63
C PRO A 563 -4.67 32.62 -5.74
N GLU A 564 -4.43 33.51 -4.77
CA GLU A 564 -3.24 34.37 -4.70
C GLU A 564 -1.94 33.62 -4.39
N ASP A 565 -2.03 32.42 -3.81
CA ASP A 565 -0.87 31.61 -3.38
C ASP A 565 -0.43 30.59 -4.44
N VAL A 566 -1.21 30.40 -5.52
CA VAL A 566 -0.98 29.37 -6.55
C VAL A 566 0.41 29.50 -7.18
N GLU A 567 0.79 30.69 -7.64
CA GLU A 567 2.08 30.90 -8.31
C GLU A 567 3.26 30.64 -7.36
N THR A 568 3.14 31.11 -6.12
CA THR A 568 4.14 30.89 -5.07
C THR A 568 4.33 29.41 -4.79
N PHE A 569 3.23 28.66 -4.60
CA PHE A 569 3.28 27.23 -4.36
C PHE A 569 3.90 26.47 -5.54
N CYS A 570 3.48 26.78 -6.77
CA CYS A 570 4.04 26.17 -7.98
C CYS A 570 5.52 26.52 -8.18
N SER A 571 5.99 27.68 -7.70
CA SER A 571 7.41 28.03 -7.71
C SER A 571 8.21 27.16 -6.73
N LEU A 572 7.71 26.99 -5.50
CA LEU A 572 8.35 26.13 -4.48
C LEU A 572 8.38 24.66 -4.92
N ALA A 573 7.33 24.17 -5.57
CA ALA A 573 7.32 22.82 -6.15
C ALA A 573 8.42 22.65 -7.22
N ARG A 574 8.60 23.65 -8.10
CA ARG A 574 9.66 23.63 -9.11
C ARG A 574 11.07 23.65 -8.52
N GLU A 575 11.30 24.36 -7.40
CA GLU A 575 12.58 24.32 -6.67
C GLU A 575 12.96 22.89 -6.22
N GLU A 576 11.96 22.06 -5.92
CA GLU A 576 12.12 20.64 -5.55
C GLU A 576 12.08 19.69 -6.76
N ASN A 577 12.09 20.20 -8.00
CA ASN A 577 11.92 19.44 -9.24
C ASN A 577 10.63 18.61 -9.27
N LEU A 578 9.52 19.22 -8.83
CA LEU A 578 8.17 18.69 -8.90
C LEU A 578 7.28 19.49 -9.85
N GLU A 579 6.36 18.79 -10.50
CA GLU A 579 5.28 19.38 -11.27
C GLU A 579 4.07 19.62 -10.34
N ALA A 580 3.46 20.80 -10.47
CA ALA A 580 2.23 21.17 -9.77
C ALA A 580 1.25 21.77 -10.78
N ALA A 581 0.17 21.05 -11.07
CA ALA A 581 -0.82 21.41 -12.09
C ALA A 581 -2.14 21.83 -11.46
N VAL A 582 -2.72 22.93 -11.95
CA VAL A 582 -4.08 23.36 -11.56
C VAL A 582 -5.09 22.45 -12.24
N VAL A 583 -5.81 21.66 -11.44
CA VAL A 583 -6.72 20.63 -11.94
C VAL A 583 -8.17 20.85 -11.56
N ALA A 584 -8.47 21.62 -10.51
CA ALA A 584 -9.85 21.91 -10.12
C ALA A 584 -10.03 23.26 -9.44
N GLY A 585 -11.26 23.78 -9.50
CA GLY A 585 -11.70 24.95 -8.76
C GLY A 585 -12.79 24.59 -7.75
N VAL A 586 -12.74 25.20 -6.56
CA VAL A 586 -13.78 25.07 -5.54
C VAL A 586 -14.94 26.00 -5.88
N THR A 587 -16.14 25.42 -5.99
CA THR A 587 -17.38 26.14 -6.35
C THR A 587 -18.38 26.14 -5.19
N SER A 588 -19.56 26.71 -5.41
CA SER A 588 -20.70 26.71 -4.47
C SER A 588 -21.88 25.83 -4.95
N SER A 589 -21.65 24.96 -5.95
CA SER A 589 -22.71 24.25 -6.67
C SER A 589 -23.39 23.10 -5.91
N GLY A 590 -22.76 22.57 -4.85
CA GLY A 590 -23.20 21.36 -4.15
C GLY A 590 -22.97 20.06 -4.94
N ARG A 591 -22.10 20.10 -5.97
CA ARG A 591 -21.91 19.00 -6.93
C ARG A 591 -20.43 18.73 -7.20
N LEU A 592 -20.13 17.46 -7.53
CA LEU A 592 -18.86 17.02 -8.08
C LEU A 592 -18.99 16.94 -9.60
N LYS A 593 -18.27 17.81 -10.32
CA LYS A 593 -18.25 17.83 -11.78
C LYS A 593 -16.86 17.55 -12.31
N MET A 594 -16.77 16.70 -13.33
CA MET A 594 -15.52 16.44 -14.06
C MET A 594 -15.73 16.67 -15.54
N PHE A 595 -14.85 17.48 -16.12
CA PHE A 595 -14.87 17.85 -17.53
C PHE A 595 -13.70 17.19 -18.26
N TRP A 596 -13.99 16.63 -19.43
CA TRP A 596 -12.98 16.13 -20.35
C TRP A 596 -13.34 16.55 -21.77
N ARG A 597 -12.39 17.15 -22.49
CA ARG A 597 -12.60 17.78 -23.80
C ARG A 597 -13.77 18.77 -23.80
N GLY A 598 -13.92 19.51 -22.70
CA GLY A 598 -15.01 20.46 -22.48
C GLY A 598 -16.40 19.85 -22.23
N LYS A 599 -16.53 18.52 -22.17
CA LYS A 599 -17.81 17.83 -21.89
C LYS A 599 -17.85 17.37 -20.42
N PRO A 600 -18.97 17.55 -19.70
CA PRO A 600 -19.13 17.00 -18.36
C PRO A 600 -19.32 15.49 -18.45
N ILE A 601 -18.32 14.72 -18.05
CA ILE A 601 -18.37 13.25 -18.02
C ILE A 601 -18.80 12.72 -16.65
N VAL A 602 -18.71 13.54 -15.60
CA VAL A 602 -19.27 13.29 -14.27
C VAL A 602 -20.00 14.55 -13.83
N ASP A 603 -21.26 14.40 -13.40
CA ASP A 603 -22.03 15.46 -12.78
C ASP A 603 -22.97 14.87 -11.72
N LEU A 604 -22.47 14.76 -10.49
CA LEU A 604 -23.16 14.10 -9.38
C LEU A 604 -23.42 15.07 -8.23
N SER A 605 -24.60 14.97 -7.60
CA SER A 605 -24.87 15.73 -6.38
C SER A 605 -24.07 15.19 -5.20
N ARG A 606 -23.53 16.08 -4.37
CA ARG A 606 -22.77 15.68 -3.18
C ARG A 606 -23.64 14.93 -2.19
N GLY A 607 -24.90 15.34 -2.05
CA GLY A 607 -25.87 14.65 -1.20
C GLY A 607 -26.06 13.19 -1.60
N PHE A 608 -26.10 12.88 -2.89
CA PHE A 608 -26.21 11.50 -3.37
C PHE A 608 -24.94 10.69 -3.14
N LEU A 609 -23.76 11.24 -3.45
CA LEU A 609 -22.48 10.58 -3.17
C LEU A 609 -22.36 10.17 -1.68
N ASN A 610 -22.75 11.08 -0.77
CA ASN A 610 -22.70 10.87 0.67
C ASN A 610 -23.73 9.86 1.21
N THR A 611 -24.73 9.44 0.42
CA THR A 611 -25.64 8.36 0.84
C THR A 611 -24.91 7.05 1.09
N SER A 612 -23.76 6.88 0.43
CA SER A 612 -22.93 5.69 0.50
C SER A 612 -23.68 4.42 0.05
N GLY A 613 -24.70 4.47 -0.80
CA GLY A 613 -25.42 3.26 -1.22
C GLY A 613 -26.25 2.58 -0.11
N VAL A 614 -26.72 1.36 -0.37
CA VAL A 614 -27.68 0.64 0.49
C VAL A 614 -26.97 0.02 1.69
N ARG A 615 -27.56 0.12 2.89
CA ARG A 615 -26.99 -0.53 4.09
C ARG A 615 -27.28 -2.03 4.08
N GLN A 616 -26.22 -2.80 4.29
CA GLN A 616 -26.27 -4.25 4.40
C GLN A 616 -26.64 -4.68 5.82
N LYS A 617 -27.17 -5.90 5.94
CA LYS A 617 -27.64 -6.50 7.20
C LYS A 617 -26.98 -7.86 7.41
N THR A 618 -26.65 -8.18 8.65
CA THR A 618 -26.01 -9.44 9.01
C THR A 618 -26.43 -9.94 10.39
N ARG A 619 -26.04 -11.17 10.69
CA ARG A 619 -26.17 -11.81 12.01
C ARG A 619 -24.81 -12.33 12.44
N VAL A 620 -24.57 -12.37 13.74
CA VAL A 620 -23.31 -12.80 14.33
C VAL A 620 -23.52 -14.04 15.19
N ARG A 621 -22.68 -15.05 15.00
CA ARG A 621 -22.57 -16.23 15.86
C ARG A 621 -21.11 -16.40 16.30
N VAL A 622 -20.83 -16.21 17.58
CA VAL A 622 -19.49 -16.47 18.15
C VAL A 622 -19.44 -17.91 18.66
N LEU A 623 -18.56 -18.70 18.06
CA LEU A 623 -18.28 -20.08 18.46
C LEU A 623 -17.29 -20.12 19.63
N PRO A 624 -17.37 -21.12 20.52
CA PRO A 624 -16.40 -21.28 21.58
C PRO A 624 -15.04 -21.72 20.99
N PRO A 625 -13.91 -21.22 21.54
CA PRO A 625 -12.59 -21.77 21.23
C PRO A 625 -12.53 -23.28 21.52
N ASP A 626 -11.71 -23.98 20.75
CA ASP A 626 -11.48 -25.41 20.94
C ASP A 626 -10.84 -25.67 22.32
N GLU A 627 -11.54 -26.45 23.15
CA GLU A 627 -11.09 -26.80 24.49
C GLU A 627 -10.08 -27.96 24.50
N GLU A 628 -10.16 -28.87 23.53
CA GLU A 628 -9.23 -29.99 23.39
C GLU A 628 -7.87 -29.52 22.87
N ASN A 629 -7.90 -28.54 21.94
CA ASN A 629 -6.71 -27.94 21.35
C ASN A 629 -6.43 -26.54 21.92
N CYS A 630 -6.37 -26.43 23.25
CA CYS A 630 -6.09 -25.18 23.95
C CYS A 630 -4.68 -24.66 23.63
N TYR A 631 -4.57 -23.46 23.04
CA TYR A 631 -3.29 -22.84 22.68
C TYR A 631 -2.27 -22.81 23.84
N PHE A 632 -2.74 -22.58 25.08
CA PHE A 632 -1.87 -22.48 26.26
C PHE A 632 -1.36 -23.83 26.79
N GLU A 633 -1.91 -24.94 26.28
CA GLU A 633 -1.56 -26.30 26.71
C GLU A 633 -0.79 -27.07 25.62
N ILE A 634 -0.68 -26.51 24.41
CA ILE A 634 0.00 -27.13 23.27
C ILE A 634 1.46 -26.65 23.18
N MET A 635 2.36 -27.58 22.87
CA MET A 635 3.77 -27.31 22.55
C MET A 635 4.04 -27.62 21.06
N PRO A 636 4.98 -26.93 20.38
CA PRO A 636 5.35 -27.27 19.02
C PRO A 636 5.73 -28.75 18.87
N GLU A 637 5.20 -29.41 17.84
CA GLU A 637 5.34 -30.86 17.64
C GLU A 637 6.81 -31.30 17.60
N ALA A 638 7.66 -30.54 16.91
CA ALA A 638 9.10 -30.81 16.83
C ALA A 638 9.80 -30.75 18.20
N ALA A 639 9.36 -29.87 19.10
CA ALA A 639 9.88 -29.81 20.47
C ALA A 639 9.31 -30.93 21.34
N ALA A 640 8.03 -31.27 21.16
CA ALA A 640 7.36 -32.38 21.86
C ALA A 640 7.99 -33.74 21.55
N ALA A 641 8.32 -33.99 20.28
CA ALA A 641 8.92 -35.24 19.83
C ALA A 641 10.30 -35.53 20.45
N GLU A 642 11.01 -34.49 20.88
CA GLU A 642 12.35 -34.60 21.46
C GLU A 642 12.34 -34.75 22.99
N LEU A 643 11.17 -34.59 23.65
CA LEU A 643 11.06 -34.85 25.08
C LEU A 643 11.22 -36.34 25.40
N PRO A 644 11.81 -36.69 26.56
CA PRO A 644 12.17 -35.81 27.68
C PRO A 644 13.55 -35.12 27.56
N ASP A 645 14.26 -35.22 26.43
CA ASP A 645 15.55 -34.54 26.24
C ASP A 645 15.33 -33.03 26.02
N LEU A 646 15.35 -32.27 27.11
CA LEU A 646 15.13 -30.83 27.09
C LEU A 646 16.11 -30.08 26.16
N ARG A 647 17.36 -30.56 26.03
CA ARG A 647 18.34 -29.91 25.16
C ARG A 647 17.92 -30.05 23.71
N LYS A 648 17.50 -31.24 23.29
CA LYS A 648 17.01 -31.47 21.91
C LYS A 648 15.71 -30.73 21.66
N ALA A 649 14.76 -30.77 22.59
CA ALA A 649 13.50 -30.03 22.49
C ALA A 649 13.73 -28.51 22.34
N TRP A 650 14.67 -27.95 23.12
CA TRP A 650 15.06 -26.54 23.01
C TRP A 650 15.65 -26.21 21.64
N LEU A 651 16.58 -27.04 21.14
CA LEU A 651 17.18 -26.86 19.82
C LEU A 651 16.16 -27.02 18.69
N ALA A 652 15.19 -27.91 18.83
CA ALA A 652 14.08 -28.05 17.88
C ALA A 652 13.19 -26.81 17.87
N ASN A 653 12.85 -26.25 19.04
CA ASN A 653 12.09 -25.02 19.15
C ASN A 653 12.82 -23.81 18.50
N LEU A 654 14.14 -23.71 18.66
CA LEU A 654 14.93 -22.65 18.00
C LEU A 654 14.97 -22.73 16.46
N ARG A 655 14.58 -23.88 15.88
CA ARG A 655 14.47 -24.06 14.42
C ARG A 655 13.12 -23.63 13.86
N ASP A 656 12.14 -23.35 14.71
CA ASP A 656 10.84 -22.81 14.29
C ASP A 656 11.06 -21.42 13.66
N LEU A 657 10.38 -21.14 12.55
CA LEU A 657 10.53 -19.89 11.82
C LEU A 657 10.08 -18.66 12.63
N ASN A 658 9.13 -18.84 13.55
CA ASN A 658 8.67 -17.78 14.46
C ASN A 658 9.63 -17.55 15.64
N VAL A 659 10.65 -18.41 15.81
CA VAL A 659 11.62 -18.34 16.92
C VAL A 659 13.03 -18.03 16.43
N CYS A 660 13.40 -18.50 15.23
CA CYS A 660 14.74 -18.31 14.68
C CYS A 660 15.06 -16.84 14.41
N SER A 661 16.36 -16.51 14.31
CA SER A 661 16.79 -15.14 14.02
C SER A 661 16.32 -14.66 12.65
N GLN A 662 15.68 -13.49 12.62
CA GLN A 662 15.26 -12.81 11.39
C GLN A 662 16.24 -11.69 10.97
N LYS A 663 17.47 -11.71 11.48
CA LYS A 663 18.51 -10.70 11.19
C LYS A 663 18.75 -10.49 9.71
N GLY A 664 18.87 -11.57 8.93
CA GLY A 664 19.07 -11.47 7.47
C GLY A 664 17.90 -10.81 6.72
N LEU A 665 16.68 -10.85 7.26
CA LEU A 665 15.55 -10.09 6.71
C LEU A 665 15.69 -8.61 7.07
N ALA A 666 15.95 -8.30 8.33
CA ALA A 666 16.03 -6.94 8.85
C ALA A 666 17.23 -6.13 8.28
N GLU A 667 18.36 -6.76 8.00
CA GLU A 667 19.56 -6.10 7.43
C GLU A 667 19.37 -5.57 6.00
N ARG A 668 18.26 -5.91 5.34
CA ARG A 668 17.89 -5.37 4.02
C ARG A 668 17.39 -3.92 4.10
N PHE A 669 17.02 -3.46 5.30
CA PHE A 669 16.37 -2.18 5.53
C PHE A 669 17.32 -1.22 6.23
N ASP A 670 17.40 0.03 5.76
CA ASP A 670 18.16 1.07 6.43
C ASP A 670 17.48 1.46 7.75
N SER A 671 18.24 1.51 8.84
CA SER A 671 17.75 1.92 10.16
C SER A 671 18.50 3.11 10.74
N THR A 672 19.23 3.87 9.92
CA THR A 672 20.20 4.90 10.34
C THR A 672 19.99 6.27 9.70
N ILE A 673 19.33 6.31 8.54
CA ILE A 673 19.08 7.54 7.78
C ILE A 673 18.36 8.60 8.64
N GLY A 674 18.77 9.86 8.52
CA GLY A 674 18.28 10.97 9.34
C GLY A 674 18.93 11.11 10.72
N ALA A 675 19.82 10.18 11.13
CA ALA A 675 20.55 10.23 12.41
C ALA A 675 19.64 10.39 13.66
N GLY A 676 18.38 9.97 13.55
CA GLY A 676 17.37 10.07 14.59
C GLY A 676 17.21 8.79 15.42
N THR A 677 17.65 7.64 14.92
CA THR A 677 17.50 6.34 15.56
C THR A 677 18.17 6.29 16.93
N VAL A 678 17.38 5.97 17.96
CA VAL A 678 17.86 5.81 19.34
C VAL A 678 18.18 4.35 19.62
N LEU A 679 17.29 3.43 19.20
CA LEU A 679 17.51 1.99 19.31
C LEU A 679 17.70 1.40 17.92
N MET A 680 18.90 0.84 17.69
CA MET A 680 19.17 0.04 16.50
C MET A 680 18.35 -1.26 16.54
N PRO A 681 17.96 -1.82 15.38
CA PRO A 681 17.16 -3.04 15.32
C PRO A 681 17.76 -4.23 16.08
N PHE A 682 19.10 -4.30 16.14
CA PHE A 682 19.84 -5.25 16.96
C PHE A 682 20.82 -4.53 17.88
N GLY A 683 20.81 -4.90 19.16
CA GLY A 683 21.65 -4.32 20.20
C GLY A 683 22.67 -5.31 20.76
N GLY A 684 23.29 -4.88 21.87
CA GLY A 684 24.35 -5.63 22.54
C GLY A 684 25.72 -5.50 21.87
N LYS A 685 26.76 -6.02 22.52
CA LYS A 685 28.16 -5.96 22.07
C LYS A 685 28.36 -6.51 20.65
N TYR A 686 27.56 -7.49 20.26
CA TYR A 686 27.67 -8.19 18.99
C TYR A 686 26.56 -7.83 17.98
N GLN A 687 25.63 -6.93 18.33
CA GLN A 687 24.49 -6.59 17.46
C GLN A 687 23.68 -7.83 17.05
N GLU A 688 23.36 -8.68 18.03
CA GLU A 688 22.64 -9.96 17.84
C GLU A 688 21.31 -10.02 18.60
N THR A 689 21.04 -9.06 19.50
CA THR A 689 19.83 -9.06 20.32
C THR A 689 18.79 -8.15 19.69
N PRO A 690 17.65 -8.66 19.18
CA PRO A 690 16.63 -7.81 18.57
C PRO A 690 16.04 -6.82 19.59
N ALA A 691 15.80 -5.59 19.17
CA ALA A 691 15.06 -4.60 19.95
C ALA A 691 13.57 -4.97 20.04
N LEU A 692 12.90 -4.56 21.13
CA LEU A 692 11.47 -4.84 21.34
C LEU A 692 10.55 -3.96 20.46
N GLY A 693 11.06 -2.85 19.96
CA GLY A 693 10.35 -1.86 19.14
C GLY A 693 11.32 -0.86 18.54
N MET A 694 10.80 0.00 17.66
CA MET A 694 11.57 1.08 17.07
C MET A 694 11.47 2.35 17.91
N VAL A 695 12.59 3.07 18.07
CA VAL A 695 12.65 4.34 18.81
C VAL A 695 13.54 5.33 18.06
N ALA A 696 13.01 6.53 17.77
CA ALA A 696 13.77 7.62 17.18
C ALA A 696 13.35 8.98 17.73
N ARG A 697 14.27 9.93 17.65
CA ARG A 697 14.04 11.34 18.00
C ARG A 697 13.16 12.03 16.96
N LEU A 698 12.44 13.07 17.37
CA LEU A 698 11.69 13.91 16.44
C LEU A 698 12.64 14.54 15.39
N PRO A 699 12.21 14.66 14.12
CA PRO A 699 13.04 15.12 13.01
C PRO A 699 13.13 16.65 12.96
N VAL A 700 13.75 17.27 13.97
CA VAL A 700 14.03 18.72 13.98
C VAL A 700 14.94 19.11 12.81
N LEU A 701 14.69 20.27 12.21
CA LEU A 701 15.55 20.82 11.13
C LEU A 701 16.82 21.45 11.70
N ASP A 702 16.67 22.16 12.82
CA ASP A 702 17.73 22.87 13.52
C ASP A 702 17.65 22.56 15.02
N GLY A 703 18.80 22.58 15.70
CA GLY A 703 18.92 22.31 17.12
C GLY A 703 18.94 20.83 17.49
N GLU A 704 18.91 20.56 18.79
CA GLU A 704 18.85 19.21 19.34
C GLU A 704 17.54 18.98 20.10
N THR A 705 17.00 17.76 19.98
CA THR A 705 15.84 17.33 20.76
C THR A 705 16.14 16.05 21.53
N SER A 706 15.63 15.99 22.75
CA SER A 706 15.55 14.79 23.59
C SER A 706 14.21 14.07 23.46
N THR A 707 13.26 14.62 22.69
CA THR A 707 11.92 14.06 22.50
C THR A 707 11.98 12.97 21.44
N ALA A 708 11.47 11.78 21.78
CA ALA A 708 11.47 10.60 20.91
C ALA A 708 10.09 9.93 20.86
N THR A 709 9.83 9.23 19.76
CA THR A 709 8.69 8.35 19.57
C THR A 709 9.13 6.90 19.70
N ALA A 710 8.22 6.05 20.19
CA ALA A 710 8.41 4.61 20.25
C ALA A 710 7.19 3.93 19.62
N MET A 711 7.43 2.90 18.81
CA MET A 711 6.37 2.07 18.24
C MET A 711 6.77 0.61 18.25
N THR A 712 5.78 -0.23 18.53
CA THR A 712 5.88 -1.67 18.71
C THR A 712 4.63 -2.31 18.11
N PHE A 713 4.67 -3.62 17.88
CA PHE A 713 3.50 -4.39 17.51
C PHE A 713 3.28 -5.58 18.48
N GLY A 714 2.06 -6.09 18.50
CA GLY A 714 1.70 -7.34 19.15
C GLY A 714 0.77 -8.12 18.25
N TYR A 715 1.08 -9.39 18.01
CA TYR A 715 0.26 -10.29 17.18
C TYR A 715 0.84 -11.71 17.23
N ASN A 716 -0.03 -12.68 17.52
CA ASN A 716 0.31 -14.11 17.43
C ASN A 716 -0.76 -14.84 16.61
N PRO A 717 -0.42 -15.35 15.41
CA PRO A 717 -1.40 -15.93 14.50
C PRO A 717 -2.02 -17.22 15.07
N ALA A 718 -1.25 -18.05 15.77
CA ALA A 718 -1.76 -19.29 16.35
C ALA A 718 -2.79 -19.01 17.46
N LEU A 719 -2.52 -18.03 18.33
CA LEU A 719 -3.47 -17.60 19.36
C LEU A 719 -4.72 -16.97 18.73
N ALA A 720 -4.56 -16.13 17.71
CA ALA A 720 -5.68 -15.49 17.02
C ALA A 720 -6.58 -16.49 16.26
N CYS A 721 -5.99 -17.54 15.67
CA CYS A 721 -6.73 -18.64 15.06
C CYS A 721 -7.51 -19.46 16.08
N TRP A 722 -6.91 -19.76 17.24
CA TRP A 722 -7.58 -20.51 18.31
C TRP A 722 -8.73 -19.71 18.94
N SER A 723 -8.48 -18.44 19.27
CA SER A 723 -9.50 -17.54 19.81
C SER A 723 -9.28 -16.11 19.35
N PRO A 724 -10.12 -15.59 18.42
CA PRO A 724 -9.99 -14.21 17.94
C PRO A 724 -10.08 -13.18 19.07
N PHE A 725 -10.95 -13.40 20.06
CA PHE A 725 -11.06 -12.56 21.26
C PHE A 725 -9.74 -12.48 22.03
N HIS A 726 -9.16 -13.63 22.40
CA HIS A 726 -7.92 -13.66 23.17
C HIS A 726 -6.74 -13.17 22.32
N GLY A 727 -6.69 -13.52 21.03
CA GLY A 727 -5.67 -13.03 20.11
C GLY A 727 -5.61 -11.50 20.06
N ALA A 728 -6.76 -10.85 19.88
CA ALA A 728 -6.83 -9.39 19.85
C ALA A 728 -6.52 -8.74 21.21
N MET A 729 -7.00 -9.32 22.30
CA MET A 729 -6.69 -8.86 23.66
C MET A 729 -5.18 -8.92 23.93
N TYR A 730 -4.54 -10.05 23.63
CA TYR A 730 -3.10 -10.23 23.82
C TYR A 730 -2.27 -9.39 22.84
N ALA A 731 -2.75 -9.12 21.62
CA ALA A 731 -2.09 -8.21 20.69
C ALA A 731 -1.93 -6.80 21.30
N VAL A 732 -2.99 -6.27 21.93
CA VAL A 732 -2.94 -4.98 22.63
C VAL A 732 -1.99 -5.04 23.84
N VAL A 733 -2.12 -6.07 24.68
CA VAL A 733 -1.29 -6.23 25.88
C VAL A 733 0.19 -6.35 25.51
N GLU A 734 0.52 -7.15 24.49
CA GLU A 734 1.89 -7.35 24.02
C GLU A 734 2.50 -6.06 23.46
N ALA A 735 1.77 -5.31 22.63
CA ALA A 735 2.25 -4.03 22.12
C ALA A 735 2.53 -3.03 23.26
N VAL A 736 1.57 -2.86 24.18
CA VAL A 736 1.71 -1.92 25.30
C VAL A 736 2.85 -2.33 26.25
N THR A 737 2.98 -3.62 26.56
CA THR A 737 4.04 -4.11 27.46
C THR A 737 5.43 -3.94 26.85
N LYS A 738 5.59 -4.10 25.53
CA LYS A 738 6.84 -3.80 24.82
C LYS A 738 7.20 -2.31 24.96
N ILE A 739 6.25 -1.38 24.83
CA ILE A 739 6.51 0.06 25.06
C ILE A 739 6.99 0.32 26.49
N VAL A 740 6.35 -0.30 27.49
CA VAL A 740 6.77 -0.15 28.90
C VAL A 740 8.18 -0.71 29.11
N ALA A 741 8.49 -1.86 28.53
CA ALA A 741 9.83 -2.46 28.62
C ALA A 741 10.93 -1.60 27.96
N LEU A 742 10.57 -0.80 26.95
CA LEU A 742 11.45 0.21 26.33
C LEU A 742 11.59 1.49 27.18
N GLY A 743 10.85 1.61 28.29
CA GLY A 743 10.85 2.78 29.17
C GLY A 743 9.74 3.80 28.89
N GLY A 744 8.77 3.48 28.03
CA GLY A 744 7.64 4.34 27.72
C GLY A 744 6.53 4.30 28.79
N ASP A 745 5.76 5.39 28.91
CA ASP A 745 4.56 5.45 29.76
C ASP A 745 3.35 4.92 28.99
N TYR A 746 2.78 3.79 29.44
CA TYR A 746 1.64 3.15 28.78
C TYR A 746 0.43 4.08 28.63
N ARG A 747 0.25 5.06 29.52
CA ARG A 747 -0.88 6.02 29.48
C ARG A 747 -0.83 6.95 28.28
N LYS A 748 0.36 7.12 27.68
CA LYS A 748 0.59 7.93 26.47
C LYS A 748 0.55 7.10 25.19
N VAL A 749 0.37 5.78 25.29
CA VAL A 749 0.24 4.93 24.11
C VAL A 749 -1.07 5.26 23.39
N ARG A 750 -1.01 5.28 22.06
CA ARG A 750 -2.17 5.39 21.18
C ARG A 750 -2.06 4.24 20.20
N LEU A 751 -3.16 3.51 20.02
CA LEU A 751 -3.17 2.30 19.21
C LEU A 751 -3.67 2.60 17.80
N THR A 752 -3.17 1.84 16.84
CA THR A 752 -3.80 1.63 15.55
C THR A 752 -3.96 0.13 15.36
N LEU A 753 -5.14 -0.32 14.90
CA LEU A 753 -5.51 -1.74 14.88
C LEU A 753 -5.85 -2.16 13.46
N GLN A 754 -5.15 -3.16 12.93
CA GLN A 754 -5.47 -3.72 11.61
C GLN A 754 -6.27 -5.02 11.73
N GLU A 755 -7.44 -5.06 11.13
CA GLU A 755 -8.25 -6.28 11.04
C GLU A 755 -7.98 -7.06 9.76
N TYR A 756 -7.55 -8.32 9.90
CA TYR A 756 -7.35 -9.23 8.78
C TYR A 756 -8.14 -10.53 8.99
N PHE A 757 -9.16 -10.73 8.17
CA PHE A 757 -10.08 -11.86 8.25
C PHE A 757 -10.39 -12.43 6.88
N GLU A 758 -10.85 -13.69 6.85
CA GLU A 758 -11.41 -14.29 5.64
C GLU A 758 -12.69 -13.56 5.19
N LYS A 759 -13.09 -13.75 3.94
CA LYS A 759 -14.35 -13.20 3.42
C LYS A 759 -15.55 -13.73 4.21
N LEU A 760 -16.30 -12.80 4.81
CA LEU A 760 -17.37 -13.12 5.76
C LEU A 760 -18.63 -13.69 5.08
N GLY A 761 -18.99 -13.17 3.90
CA GLY A 761 -20.19 -13.57 3.17
C GLY A 761 -21.45 -13.45 4.03
N LYS A 762 -22.35 -14.44 3.96
CA LYS A 762 -23.60 -14.49 4.75
C LYS A 762 -23.52 -15.42 5.97
N ASP A 763 -22.37 -16.02 6.25
CA ASP A 763 -22.21 -16.99 7.35
C ASP A 763 -22.03 -16.27 8.70
N PRO A 764 -23.00 -16.38 9.64
CA PRO A 764 -22.92 -15.72 10.92
C PRO A 764 -21.68 -16.09 11.75
N SER A 765 -21.14 -17.29 11.55
CA SER A 765 -19.99 -17.81 12.29
C SER A 765 -18.70 -17.12 11.87
N ARG A 766 -18.56 -16.81 10.56
CA ARG A 766 -17.44 -16.01 10.06
C ARG A 766 -17.49 -14.60 10.59
N TRP A 767 -18.67 -13.97 10.61
CA TRP A 767 -18.89 -12.66 11.24
C TRP A 767 -18.60 -12.65 12.75
N GLY A 768 -18.73 -13.79 13.42
CA GLY A 768 -18.33 -13.96 14.83
C GLY A 768 -16.83 -13.76 15.09
N LYS A 769 -15.97 -13.99 14.10
CA LYS A 769 -14.51 -13.84 14.25
C LYS A 769 -14.09 -12.38 14.44
N PRO A 770 -14.34 -11.43 13.51
CA PRO A 770 -14.00 -10.03 13.71
C PRO A 770 -14.79 -9.42 14.87
N PHE A 771 -16.05 -9.79 15.06
CA PHE A 771 -16.85 -9.32 16.19
C PHE A 771 -16.19 -9.66 17.54
N SER A 772 -15.77 -10.90 17.75
CA SER A 772 -15.13 -11.31 19.00
C SER A 772 -13.72 -10.74 19.15
N ALA A 773 -12.96 -10.59 18.06
CA ALA A 773 -11.66 -9.90 18.09
C ALA A 773 -11.77 -8.43 18.51
N LEU A 774 -12.70 -7.68 17.92
CA LEU A 774 -12.96 -6.28 18.28
C LEU A 774 -13.37 -6.13 19.75
N LEU A 775 -14.19 -7.05 20.28
CA LEU A 775 -14.52 -7.08 21.70
C LEU A 775 -13.29 -7.34 22.59
N GLY A 776 -12.38 -8.21 22.18
CA GLY A 776 -11.13 -8.48 22.89
C GLY A 776 -10.20 -7.28 22.93
N ALA A 777 -10.06 -6.59 21.79
CA ALA A 777 -9.30 -5.34 21.70
C ALA A 777 -9.97 -4.23 22.54
N PHE A 778 -11.29 -4.06 22.44
CA PHE A 778 -12.05 -3.10 23.24
C PHE A 778 -11.88 -3.33 24.74
N TYR A 779 -11.95 -4.60 25.18
CA TYR A 779 -11.75 -4.95 26.58
C TYR A 779 -10.36 -4.53 27.08
N ALA A 780 -9.30 -4.87 26.33
CA ALA A 780 -7.94 -4.46 26.69
C ALA A 780 -7.76 -2.93 26.69
N GLN A 781 -8.32 -2.22 25.71
CA GLN A 781 -8.30 -0.75 25.65
C GLN A 781 -8.96 -0.12 26.87
N LYS A 782 -10.11 -0.66 27.31
CA LYS A 782 -10.87 -0.14 28.45
C LYS A 782 -10.14 -0.37 29.77
N GLU A 783 -9.61 -1.57 29.99
CA GLU A 783 -8.88 -1.93 31.22
C GLU A 783 -7.54 -1.18 31.34
N LEU A 784 -6.83 -0.97 30.23
CA LEU A 784 -5.57 -0.23 30.20
C LEU A 784 -5.76 1.28 30.10
N GLU A 785 -6.96 1.73 29.76
CA GLU A 785 -7.26 3.13 29.44
C GLU A 785 -6.45 3.68 28.26
N VAL A 786 -6.15 2.83 27.29
CA VAL A 786 -5.35 3.13 26.10
C VAL A 786 -6.25 3.11 24.86
N PRO A 787 -6.54 4.24 24.23
CA PRO A 787 -7.45 4.30 23.08
C PRO A 787 -6.76 3.90 21.77
N ALA A 788 -7.49 3.18 20.91
CA ALA A 788 -7.20 3.08 19.49
C ALA A 788 -7.75 4.30 18.75
N ILE A 789 -6.88 5.06 18.07
CA ILE A 789 -7.26 6.30 17.37
C ILE A 789 -7.16 6.17 15.84
N GLY A 790 -6.89 4.96 15.35
CA GLY A 790 -6.98 4.59 13.94
C GLY A 790 -6.95 3.08 13.75
N GLY A 791 -6.98 2.68 12.49
CA GLY A 791 -6.96 1.30 11.99
C GLY A 791 -6.93 1.26 10.48
#